data_AF-A0A509LDX8-F1
#
_entry.id   AF-A0A509LDX8-F1
#
_cell.length_a   1.000
_cell.length_b   1.000
_cell.length_c   1.000
_cell.angle_alpha   90.00
_cell.angle_beta   90.00
_cell.angle_gamma   90.00
#
_symmetry.space_group_name_H-M   'P 1'
#
loop_
_entity.id
_entity.type
_entity.pdbx_description
1 polymer ?
#
loop_
_entity_poly.entity_id
_entity_poly.type
_entity_poly.pdbx_seq_one_letter_code
_entity_poly.pdbx_strand_id
1 'polypeptide(L)'
;MSFHNDKGITLLPLILMVVVFGALIGVGTGVIKQRVQKKQHLMAAETMTSAMQSIISWSIENGALPIWGDNTPDADIDEFCEIVKKTDDPWHQGFVYIYAGELTPGTGGGICGKTGTGISAAGTSNIAFVIVSPGQDRTVTSTPGASGVYAGTMTLSLADITSVVTLEQLRNTMGCFSSTRGRLSLLNTDLPDACAGQVYEATLFAEGGVPAGTSPFYTWTHTISATWITGITPLDTHLTFQGTPVSIGTETFDVTVTDADGNMFVRRFALDVISCGTGPDPVSQWDFDEGGGPVVRDGAGSNDGTLNGDVSWSSDTPDGTGTSLSFDGNGDSVSVPDHDSIRLTDELTLSAWVKESVSHRYAKIISRRLGRYFYFLGVDNGRPYGGIGDGTVYEVTGKSLLMSRDLWNHLTFAYNDTQDTMYMHFAGTERPSTVPQNLPPTPGIDVSIGADSQGASNFFIGTIDSIAVYDAALSSTAIRQLYESHTHPDRVAAYDFNGDADDASGSGHDGSISGAVWVPDRSGNPNGALTFDGNDYVLVGDHADLRFDQRLTITAWIKESTHRSYAKLLSRRSGSYFYFLGVDNGRPYGGIGNGSNFTVTRKSIDMPLDQWHFIAFVYDSPGNSMHIYYDGILDETAVSTSLPVMAGVDLSIGADAQGSGNFFEGLIDGVAIYDQALTVEEIRESY
;
A
#
# COMPACT_ATOMS: atom_id res chain seq x y z
N MET A 1 -38.16 34.70 80.92
CA MET A 1 -37.39 33.79 81.80
C MET A 1 -35.94 33.87 81.38
N SER A 2 -35.05 33.97 82.37
CA SER A 2 -33.64 34.36 82.28
C SER A 2 -32.80 33.57 81.26
N PHE A 3 -31.86 34.28 80.63
CA PHE A 3 -30.68 33.75 79.95
C PHE A 3 -29.75 33.01 80.93
N HIS A 4 -29.06 31.99 80.41
CA HIS A 4 -27.63 31.60 80.55
C HIS A 4 -27.45 30.41 79.57
N ASN A 5 -26.39 30.23 78.77
CA ASN A 5 -25.00 30.61 78.94
C ASN A 5 -24.21 30.51 77.60
N ASP A 6 -23.12 31.29 77.51
CA ASP A 6 -21.85 31.05 76.81
C ASP A 6 -21.76 30.66 75.32
N LYS A 7 -21.25 31.60 74.51
CA LYS A 7 -19.96 31.50 73.77
C LYS A 7 -19.70 32.78 72.95
N GLY A 8 -18.78 33.62 73.42
CA GLY A 8 -18.24 34.72 72.63
C GLY A 8 -17.38 34.17 71.49
N ILE A 9 -17.81 34.39 70.25
CA ILE A 9 -16.96 34.18 69.06
C ILE A 9 -15.90 35.27 69.10
N THR A 10 -14.63 34.88 69.17
CA THR A 10 -13.49 35.79 69.20
C THR A 10 -13.51 36.69 67.95
N LEU A 11 -13.27 38.00 68.11
CA LEU A 11 -13.30 38.97 67.00
C LEU A 11 -12.23 38.68 65.92
N LEU A 12 -11.15 38.01 66.31
CA LEU A 12 -10.00 37.69 65.46
C LEU A 12 -10.36 36.82 64.25
N PRO A 13 -11.02 35.66 64.40
CA PRO A 13 -11.41 34.83 63.26
C PRO A 13 -12.33 35.54 62.27
N LEU A 14 -13.17 36.49 62.71
CA LEU A 14 -14.06 37.24 61.82
C LEU A 14 -13.28 38.19 60.91
N ILE A 15 -12.31 38.94 61.46
CA ILE A 15 -11.44 39.83 60.70
C ILE A 15 -10.58 39.02 59.72
N LEU A 16 -10.04 37.88 60.16
CA LEU A 16 -9.24 36.99 59.32
C LEU A 16 -10.07 36.43 58.17
N MET A 17 -11.34 36.10 58.40
CA MET A 17 -12.26 35.68 57.35
C MET A 17 -12.47 36.78 56.30
N VAL A 18 -12.74 38.02 56.71
CA VAL A 18 -12.97 39.14 55.77
C VAL A 18 -11.73 39.44 54.93
N VAL A 19 -10.53 39.40 55.52
CA VAL A 19 -9.27 39.59 54.78
C VAL A 19 -9.03 38.44 53.81
N VAL A 20 -9.30 37.20 54.22
CA VAL A 20 -9.18 36.02 53.34
C VAL A 20 -10.20 36.07 52.21
N PHE A 21 -11.46 36.46 52.47
CA PHE A 21 -12.47 36.64 51.43
C PHE A 21 -12.11 37.78 50.47
N GLY A 22 -11.61 38.91 50.96
CA GLY A 22 -11.13 40.01 50.11
C GLY A 22 -9.95 39.60 49.23
N ALA A 23 -8.99 38.85 49.78
CA ALA A 23 -7.88 38.29 49.02
C ALA A 23 -8.35 37.25 47.99
N LEU A 24 -9.28 36.36 48.35
CA LEU A 24 -9.86 35.35 47.44
C LEU A 24 -10.68 35.98 46.31
N ILE A 25 -11.42 37.06 46.58
CA ILE A 25 -12.15 37.82 45.54
C ILE A 25 -11.16 38.57 44.63
N GLY A 26 -10.09 39.16 45.19
CA GLY A 26 -9.03 39.80 44.40
C GLY A 26 -8.29 38.83 43.48
N VAL A 27 -7.90 37.66 44.00
CA VAL A 27 -7.27 36.59 43.21
C VAL A 27 -8.26 36.01 42.20
N GLY A 28 -9.52 35.80 42.61
CA GLY A 28 -10.58 35.29 41.75
C GLY A 28 -10.87 36.20 40.56
N THR A 29 -10.98 37.51 40.77
CA THR A 29 -11.21 38.49 39.69
C THR A 29 -10.01 38.61 38.74
N GLY A 30 -8.77 38.54 39.25
CA GLY A 30 -7.55 38.52 38.42
C GLY A 30 -7.46 37.28 37.51
N VAL A 31 -7.70 36.10 38.07
CA VAL A 31 -7.68 34.82 37.32
C VAL A 31 -8.82 34.74 36.32
N ILE A 32 -10.03 35.21 36.68
CA ILE A 32 -11.17 35.27 35.76
C ILE A 32 -10.88 36.23 34.61
N LYS A 33 -10.33 37.43 34.88
CA LYS A 33 -9.98 38.40 33.84
C LYS A 33 -8.95 37.85 32.85
N GLN A 34 -7.90 37.18 33.33
CA GLN A 34 -6.89 36.55 32.46
C GLN A 34 -7.48 35.38 31.64
N ARG A 35 -8.37 34.57 32.23
CA ARG A 35 -9.06 33.48 31.50
C ARG A 35 -10.02 34.00 30.43
N VAL A 36 -10.73 35.10 30.71
CA VAL A 36 -11.61 35.76 29.74
C VAL A 36 -10.78 36.35 28.59
N GLN A 37 -9.67 37.02 28.89
CA GLN A 37 -8.75 37.56 27.87
C GLN A 37 -8.18 36.45 26.98
N LYS A 38 -7.69 35.35 27.58
CA LYS A 38 -7.18 34.19 26.82
C LYS A 38 -8.27 33.59 25.92
N LYS A 39 -9.51 33.50 26.41
CA LYS A 39 -10.65 33.01 25.62
C LYS A 39 -10.99 33.95 24.45
N GLN A 40 -10.94 35.26 24.66
CA GLN A 40 -11.17 36.25 23.59
C GLN A 40 -10.07 36.20 22.52
N HIS A 41 -8.79 36.07 22.90
CA HIS A 41 -7.71 35.88 21.92
C HIS A 41 -7.87 34.59 21.10
N LEU A 42 -8.27 33.47 21.72
CA LEU A 42 -8.56 32.22 21.01
C LEU A 42 -9.74 32.38 20.04
N MET A 43 -10.82 33.02 20.47
CA MET A 43 -11.98 33.31 19.61
C MET A 43 -11.64 34.24 18.43
N ALA A 44 -10.73 35.21 18.64
CA ALA A 44 -10.24 36.09 17.59
C ALA A 44 -9.45 35.29 16.54
N ALA A 45 -8.53 34.43 16.98
CA ALA A 45 -7.75 33.55 16.11
C ALA A 45 -8.64 32.57 15.32
N GLU A 46 -9.65 31.97 15.96
CA GLU A 46 -10.64 31.09 15.30
C GLU A 46 -11.46 31.86 14.24
N THR A 47 -11.91 33.08 14.58
CA THR A 47 -12.69 33.91 13.64
C THR A 47 -11.83 34.35 12.45
N MET A 48 -10.57 34.72 12.67
CA MET A 48 -9.62 35.02 11.60
C MET A 48 -9.29 33.80 10.73
N THR A 49 -9.17 32.61 11.33
CA THR A 49 -8.95 31.37 10.59
C THR A 49 -10.14 31.07 9.68
N SER A 50 -11.37 31.25 10.17
CA SER A 50 -12.58 31.12 9.36
C SER A 50 -12.61 32.11 8.18
N ALA A 51 -12.29 33.38 8.43
CA ALA A 51 -12.18 34.40 7.38
C ALA A 51 -11.13 34.04 6.32
N MET A 52 -9.96 33.57 6.76
CA MET A 52 -8.89 33.11 5.85
C MET A 52 -9.34 31.93 4.99
N GLN A 53 -10.01 30.94 5.57
CA GLN A 53 -10.51 29.77 4.83
C GLN A 53 -11.62 30.14 3.84
N SER A 54 -12.48 31.10 4.20
CA SER A 54 -13.47 31.69 3.30
C SER A 54 -12.82 32.30 2.05
N ILE A 55 -11.77 33.11 2.24
CA ILE A 55 -11.02 33.73 1.14
C ILE A 55 -10.37 32.66 0.26
N ILE A 56 -9.69 31.68 0.87
CA ILE A 56 -9.04 30.58 0.13
C ILE A 56 -10.07 29.78 -0.68
N SER A 57 -11.21 29.44 -0.08
CA SER A 57 -12.27 28.67 -0.74
C SER A 57 -12.83 29.40 -1.95
N TRP A 58 -13.07 30.71 -1.83
CA TRP A 58 -13.50 31.53 -2.96
C TRP A 58 -12.40 31.65 -4.03
N SER A 59 -11.14 31.75 -3.63
CA SER A 59 -10.01 31.79 -4.56
C SER A 59 -9.79 30.49 -5.33
N ILE A 60 -10.10 29.34 -4.73
CA ILE A 60 -10.14 28.04 -5.42
C ILE A 60 -11.20 28.06 -6.52
N GLU A 61 -12.38 28.59 -6.22
CA GLU A 61 -13.52 28.62 -7.14
C GLU A 61 -13.32 29.62 -8.29
N ASN A 62 -12.70 30.78 -8.01
CA ASN A 62 -12.62 31.90 -8.95
C ASN A 62 -11.23 32.11 -9.57
N GLY A 63 -10.21 31.37 -9.11
CA GLY A 63 -8.83 31.48 -9.62
C GLY A 63 -8.13 32.80 -9.30
N ALA A 64 -8.70 33.62 -8.40
CA ALA A 64 -8.26 34.97 -8.05
C ALA A 64 -8.51 35.29 -6.56
N LEU A 65 -7.96 36.39 -6.04
CA LEU A 65 -8.24 36.91 -4.70
C LEU A 65 -9.44 37.87 -4.70
N PRO A 66 -10.30 37.82 -3.68
CA PRO A 66 -11.46 38.69 -3.61
C PRO A 66 -11.05 40.15 -3.42
N ILE A 67 -11.79 41.08 -4.03
CA ILE A 67 -11.60 42.54 -3.94
C ILE A 67 -12.32 43.12 -2.71
N TRP A 68 -11.85 44.28 -2.23
CA TRP A 68 -12.43 45.03 -1.10
C TRP A 68 -13.15 46.32 -1.58
N GLY A 69 -14.46 46.43 -1.31
CA GLY A 69 -15.27 47.67 -1.35
C GLY A 69 -16.19 47.82 -2.58
N ASP A 70 -17.51 47.86 -2.36
CA ASP A 70 -18.38 49.04 -2.36
C ASP A 70 -19.62 48.72 -1.50
N ASN A 71 -19.91 49.40 -0.38
CA ASN A 71 -21.10 49.07 0.42
C ASN A 71 -22.44 49.53 -0.22
N THR A 72 -22.68 49.28 -1.51
CA THR A 72 -23.95 49.51 -2.20
C THR A 72 -24.52 48.20 -2.75
N PRO A 73 -25.82 47.93 -2.57
CA PRO A 73 -26.44 46.75 -3.13
C PRO A 73 -26.64 46.96 -4.63
N ASP A 74 -25.62 46.65 -5.42
CA ASP A 74 -25.73 46.44 -6.86
C ASP A 74 -25.47 44.96 -7.21
N ALA A 75 -25.61 44.63 -8.49
CA ALA A 75 -25.55 43.25 -8.97
C ALA A 75 -24.12 42.81 -9.36
N ASP A 76 -23.11 43.64 -9.12
CA ASP A 76 -21.74 43.46 -9.60
C ASP A 76 -20.75 43.29 -8.42
N ILE A 77 -20.92 42.17 -7.70
CA ILE A 77 -19.95 41.45 -6.85
C ILE A 77 -19.07 42.28 -5.88
N ASP A 78 -19.52 42.36 -4.61
CA ASP A 78 -18.71 42.78 -3.45
C ASP A 78 -18.06 41.58 -2.72
N GLU A 79 -16.93 41.11 -3.22
CA GLU A 79 -16.42 39.76 -2.90
C GLU A 79 -16.11 39.57 -1.41
N PHE A 80 -15.27 40.38 -0.76
CA PHE A 80 -14.80 40.08 0.60
C PHE A 80 -15.93 40.05 1.66
N CYS A 81 -16.82 41.05 1.66
CA CYS A 81 -17.86 41.20 2.68
C CYS A 81 -18.98 40.16 2.56
N GLU A 82 -19.19 39.59 1.37
CA GLU A 82 -20.16 38.51 1.13
C GLU A 82 -19.62 37.13 1.52
N ILE A 83 -18.33 36.87 1.28
CA ILE A 83 -17.71 35.56 1.55
C ILE A 83 -17.36 35.41 3.04
N VAL A 84 -16.91 36.50 3.68
CA VAL A 84 -16.52 36.49 5.10
C VAL A 84 -17.72 36.90 5.96
N LYS A 85 -18.53 35.91 6.37
CA LYS A 85 -19.76 36.13 7.16
C LYS A 85 -19.55 36.82 8.52
N LYS A 86 -18.33 36.76 9.06
CA LYS A 86 -17.98 37.39 10.34
C LYS A 86 -16.68 38.16 10.19
N THR A 87 -16.81 39.46 9.99
CA THR A 87 -15.72 40.41 9.76
C THR A 87 -15.18 41.06 11.03
N ASP A 88 -15.85 40.86 12.17
CA ASP A 88 -15.47 41.47 13.45
C ASP A 88 -14.83 40.47 14.42
N ASP A 89 -13.84 40.96 15.15
CA ASP A 89 -13.23 40.27 16.28
C ASP A 89 -14.12 40.28 17.55
N PRO A 90 -13.76 39.55 18.63
CA PRO A 90 -14.52 39.55 19.89
C PRO A 90 -14.59 40.91 20.62
N TRP A 91 -13.85 41.92 20.16
CA TRP A 91 -13.89 43.30 20.65
C TRP A 91 -14.67 44.25 19.72
N HIS A 92 -15.40 43.67 18.74
CA HIS A 92 -16.21 44.40 17.76
C HIS A 92 -15.38 45.35 16.90
N GLN A 93 -14.16 44.97 16.58
CA GLN A 93 -13.34 45.67 15.59
C GLN A 93 -13.26 44.85 14.30
N GLY A 94 -13.43 45.53 13.17
CA GLY A 94 -13.36 44.90 11.85
C GLY A 94 -11.95 44.46 11.49
N PHE A 95 -11.85 43.36 10.73
CA PHE A 95 -10.59 42.90 10.16
C PHE A 95 -10.10 43.84 9.06
N VAL A 96 -8.78 43.98 8.99
CA VAL A 96 -8.08 44.62 7.88
C VAL A 96 -7.57 43.53 6.93
N TYR A 97 -8.03 43.57 5.68
CA TYR A 97 -7.68 42.61 4.62
C TYR A 97 -6.80 43.28 3.57
N ILE A 98 -5.53 42.88 3.52
CA ILE A 98 -4.50 43.44 2.64
C ILE A 98 -4.10 42.35 1.65
N TYR A 99 -4.10 42.64 0.35
CA TYR A 99 -3.87 41.62 -0.68
C TYR A 99 -3.06 42.14 -1.86
N ALA A 100 -2.43 41.20 -2.56
CA ALA A 100 -1.66 41.48 -3.77
C ALA A 100 -2.61 41.74 -4.95
N GLY A 101 -2.55 42.95 -5.51
CA GLY A 101 -3.46 43.37 -6.58
C GLY A 101 -3.26 42.60 -7.89
N GLU A 102 -2.07 42.06 -8.11
CA GLU A 102 -1.76 41.19 -9.25
C GLU A 102 -2.43 39.81 -9.18
N LEU A 103 -3.08 39.46 -8.07
CA LEU A 103 -3.82 38.21 -7.87
C LEU A 103 -5.34 38.38 -7.97
N THR A 104 -5.86 39.59 -8.25
CA THR A 104 -7.31 39.86 -8.37
C THR A 104 -7.87 39.50 -9.76
N PRO A 105 -9.20 39.38 -9.92
CA PRO A 105 -9.83 39.16 -11.22
C PRO A 105 -9.37 40.14 -12.30
N GLY A 106 -9.33 39.67 -13.55
CA GLY A 106 -8.95 40.49 -14.72
C GLY A 106 -7.44 40.68 -14.94
N THR A 107 -6.59 40.11 -14.09
CA THR A 107 -5.13 40.12 -14.27
C THR A 107 -4.66 38.86 -15.02
N GLY A 108 -3.78 39.02 -16.00
CA GLY A 108 -3.32 37.90 -16.85
C GLY A 108 -2.53 36.84 -16.05
N GLY A 109 -2.88 35.57 -16.26
CA GLY A 109 -2.20 34.40 -15.69
C GLY A 109 -2.87 33.77 -14.46
N GLY A 110 -3.86 34.43 -13.83
CA GLY A 110 -4.50 33.94 -12.60
C GLY A 110 -3.51 33.70 -11.45
N ILE A 111 -3.94 33.12 -10.33
CA ILE A 111 -3.03 32.83 -9.21
C ILE A 111 -1.97 31.78 -9.59
N CYS A 112 -2.34 30.77 -10.38
CA CYS A 112 -1.43 29.67 -10.74
C CYS A 112 -0.32 30.09 -11.71
N GLY A 113 -0.52 31.11 -12.53
CA GLY A 113 0.47 31.62 -13.49
C GLY A 113 1.40 32.71 -12.92
N LYS A 114 1.34 33.02 -11.62
CA LYS A 114 2.26 33.97 -10.98
C LYS A 114 3.43 33.27 -10.33
N THR A 115 4.62 33.84 -10.53
CA THR A 115 5.88 33.37 -9.94
C THR A 115 6.29 34.16 -8.69
N GLY A 116 5.58 35.25 -8.35
CA GLY A 116 5.84 36.06 -7.17
C GLY A 116 4.77 37.12 -6.94
N THR A 117 4.84 37.80 -5.80
CA THR A 117 4.00 38.97 -5.49
C THR A 117 4.84 40.13 -4.96
N GLY A 118 4.29 41.34 -5.01
CA GLY A 118 4.92 42.56 -4.53
C GLY A 118 4.88 42.76 -3.01
N ILE A 119 4.31 41.83 -2.24
CA ILE A 119 4.12 41.99 -0.79
C ILE A 119 5.16 41.18 -0.01
N SER A 120 5.77 41.81 1.00
CA SER A 120 6.68 41.18 1.96
C SER A 120 6.41 41.66 3.39
N ALA A 121 6.71 40.83 4.40
CA ALA A 121 6.57 41.20 5.81
C ALA A 121 7.43 40.29 6.70
N ALA A 122 8.07 40.85 7.73
CA ALA A 122 8.77 40.09 8.78
C ALA A 122 9.74 38.99 8.26
N GLY A 123 10.42 39.23 7.12
CA GLY A 123 11.33 38.26 6.50
C GLY A 123 10.68 37.29 5.50
N THR A 124 9.36 37.31 5.36
CA THR A 124 8.60 36.52 4.39
C THR A 124 8.34 37.34 3.12
N SER A 125 8.70 36.80 1.96
CA SER A 125 8.42 37.37 0.64
C SER A 125 7.24 36.67 -0.05
N ASN A 126 6.76 37.24 -1.15
CA ASN A 126 5.70 36.67 -1.98
C ASN A 126 4.39 36.41 -1.20
N ILE A 127 3.99 37.37 -0.36
CA ILE A 127 2.73 37.27 0.39
C ILE A 127 1.54 37.50 -0.56
N ALA A 128 0.57 36.58 -0.57
CA ALA A 128 -0.64 36.71 -1.36
C ALA A 128 -1.65 37.65 -0.68
N PHE A 129 -1.93 37.42 0.61
CA PHE A 129 -2.75 38.31 1.43
C PHE A 129 -2.45 38.18 2.93
N VAL A 130 -2.88 39.19 3.70
CA VAL A 130 -2.81 39.26 5.15
C VAL A 130 -4.13 39.72 5.73
N ILE A 131 -4.57 39.06 6.79
CA ILE A 131 -5.68 39.53 7.64
C ILE A 131 -5.08 40.02 8.96
N VAL A 132 -5.45 41.24 9.35
CA VAL A 132 -5.01 41.87 10.60
C VAL A 132 -6.22 42.16 11.48
N SER A 133 -6.16 41.72 12.75
CA SER A 133 -7.12 42.08 13.78
C SER A 133 -6.46 43.06 14.78
N PRO A 134 -7.15 44.16 15.14
CA PRO A 134 -6.67 45.12 16.14
C PRO A 134 -6.53 44.54 17.55
N GLY A 135 -7.13 43.37 17.82
CA GLY A 135 -7.02 42.70 19.10
C GLY A 135 -7.53 43.55 20.28
N GLN A 136 -6.90 43.36 21.45
CA GLN A 136 -7.41 43.93 22.70
C GLN A 136 -7.28 45.45 22.79
N ASP A 137 -6.26 46.05 22.15
CA ASP A 137 -6.03 47.50 22.21
C ASP A 137 -6.91 48.29 21.23
N ARG A 138 -7.61 47.59 20.33
CA ARG A 138 -8.56 48.11 19.35
C ARG A 138 -7.94 49.06 18.33
N THR A 139 -6.62 48.99 18.15
CA THR A 139 -5.89 49.84 17.21
C THR A 139 -5.05 48.99 16.27
N VAL A 140 -5.23 49.16 14.96
CA VAL A 140 -4.32 48.53 13.99
C VAL A 140 -3.01 49.31 13.99
N THR A 141 -1.94 48.66 14.45
CA THR A 141 -0.61 49.24 14.50
C THR A 141 0.30 48.73 13.37
N SER A 142 -0.13 47.69 12.67
CA SER A 142 0.46 47.20 11.43
C SER A 142 0.26 48.20 10.28
N THR A 143 1.22 48.24 9.35
CA THR A 143 1.20 49.13 8.17
C THR A 143 1.29 48.32 6.88
N PRO A 144 0.33 48.46 5.94
CA PRO A 144 -0.81 49.40 5.96
C PRO A 144 -1.88 49.01 7.00
N GLY A 145 -2.56 50.02 7.56
CA GLY A 145 -3.58 49.85 8.61
C GLY A 145 -5.02 49.84 8.08
N ALA A 146 -5.21 49.66 6.77
CA ALA A 146 -6.50 49.68 6.10
C ALA A 146 -6.57 48.58 5.05
N SER A 147 -7.77 48.03 4.83
CA SER A 147 -8.01 46.99 3.83
C SER A 147 -7.81 47.53 2.41
N GLY A 148 -7.29 46.69 1.52
CA GLY A 148 -7.11 47.02 0.11
C GLY A 148 -5.86 46.42 -0.52
N VAL A 149 -5.66 46.77 -1.79
CA VAL A 149 -4.48 46.39 -2.55
C VAL A 149 -3.23 47.03 -1.95
N TYR A 150 -2.15 46.25 -1.81
CA TYR A 150 -0.86 46.76 -1.39
C TYR A 150 0.28 46.14 -2.19
N ALA A 151 1.37 46.90 -2.36
CA ALA A 151 2.64 46.43 -2.90
C ALA A 151 3.77 47.10 -2.12
N GLY A 152 4.67 46.31 -1.54
CA GLY A 152 5.77 46.78 -0.70
C GLY A 152 6.02 45.91 0.52
N THR A 153 6.88 46.39 1.42
CA THR A 153 7.19 45.73 2.69
C THR A 153 6.29 46.25 3.80
N MET A 154 5.42 45.38 4.31
CA MET A 154 4.55 45.66 5.44
C MET A 154 5.32 45.59 6.76
N THR A 155 4.88 46.40 7.72
CA THR A 155 5.32 46.30 9.11
C THR A 155 4.20 45.65 9.92
N LEU A 156 4.43 44.44 10.44
CA LEU A 156 3.47 43.73 11.29
C LEU A 156 3.79 44.00 12.75
N SER A 157 2.78 44.41 13.50
CA SER A 157 2.90 44.67 14.93
C SER A 157 2.64 43.42 15.75
N LEU A 158 3.41 43.22 16.83
CA LEU A 158 3.14 42.14 17.81
C LEU A 158 1.95 42.44 18.72
N ALA A 159 1.41 43.67 18.68
CA ALA A 159 0.17 44.03 19.39
C ALA A 159 -1.08 43.58 18.62
N ASP A 160 -0.98 43.46 17.31
CA ASP A 160 -2.05 43.01 16.43
C ASP A 160 -2.01 41.47 16.28
N ILE A 161 -3.15 40.86 15.96
CA ILE A 161 -3.20 39.45 15.57
C ILE A 161 -3.16 39.42 14.04
N THR A 162 -2.18 38.74 13.45
CA THR A 162 -1.98 38.70 11.99
C THR A 162 -2.02 37.27 11.47
N SER A 163 -2.72 37.05 10.37
CA SER A 163 -2.64 35.81 9.58
C SER A 163 -2.07 36.13 8.21
N VAL A 164 -1.00 35.44 7.81
CA VAL A 164 -0.26 35.68 6.56
C VAL A 164 -0.36 34.45 5.68
N VAL A 165 -0.78 34.64 4.43
CA VAL A 165 -0.81 33.57 3.41
C VAL A 165 0.12 33.95 2.27
N THR A 166 1.10 33.08 1.98
CA THR A 166 2.03 33.26 0.86
C THR A 166 1.43 32.79 -0.47
N LEU A 167 1.98 33.27 -1.59
CA LEU A 167 1.63 32.79 -2.92
C LEU A 167 1.88 31.30 -3.06
N GLU A 168 2.97 30.78 -2.48
CA GLU A 168 3.26 29.34 -2.49
C GLU A 168 2.19 28.54 -1.74
N GLN A 169 1.83 28.96 -0.52
CA GLN A 169 0.76 28.33 0.25
C GLN A 169 -0.58 28.38 -0.49
N LEU A 170 -0.90 29.51 -1.13
CA LEU A 170 -2.13 29.67 -1.89
C LEU A 170 -2.14 28.80 -3.15
N ARG A 171 -1.06 28.75 -3.92
CA ARG A 171 -0.90 27.86 -5.09
C ARG A 171 -1.00 26.39 -4.71
N ASN A 172 -0.40 26.00 -3.59
CA ASN A 172 -0.51 24.64 -3.05
C ASN A 172 -1.95 24.29 -2.66
N THR A 173 -2.65 25.22 -2.01
CA THR A 173 -4.04 25.00 -1.56
C THR A 173 -5.03 25.02 -2.73
N MET A 174 -4.74 25.80 -3.77
CA MET A 174 -5.53 25.86 -5.00
C MET A 174 -5.30 24.70 -5.97
N GLY A 175 -4.34 23.82 -5.68
CA GLY A 175 -4.02 22.72 -6.58
C GLY A 175 -3.53 23.23 -7.94
N CYS A 176 -2.65 24.24 -7.95
CA CYS A 176 -1.99 24.77 -9.16
C CYS A 176 -0.98 23.77 -9.78
N PHE A 177 -1.44 22.54 -9.93
CA PHE A 177 -0.86 21.43 -10.67
C PHE A 177 -1.57 21.35 -12.03
N SER A 178 -1.04 20.57 -12.97
CA SER A 178 -1.80 20.24 -14.18
C SER A 178 -3.13 19.59 -13.77
N SER A 179 -4.26 20.22 -14.11
CA SER A 179 -5.61 19.72 -13.78
C SER A 179 -5.92 18.36 -14.41
N THR A 180 -5.07 17.88 -15.31
CA THR A 180 -5.12 16.56 -15.95
C THR A 180 -4.12 15.55 -15.41
N ARG A 181 -3.06 15.94 -14.67
CA ARG A 181 -1.98 15.03 -14.21
C ARG A 181 -1.68 15.07 -12.70
N GLY A 182 -2.28 15.98 -11.93
CA GLY A 182 -2.09 16.02 -10.48
C GLY A 182 -0.71 16.52 -10.03
N ARG A 183 -0.42 16.40 -8.72
CA ARG A 183 0.80 16.92 -8.07
C ARG A 183 2.05 16.15 -8.51
N LEU A 184 3.17 16.86 -8.71
CA LEU A 184 4.47 16.22 -8.97
C LEU A 184 4.83 15.25 -7.85
N SER A 185 5.08 14.00 -8.20
CA SER A 185 5.38 12.92 -7.27
C SER A 185 6.44 11.99 -7.85
N LEU A 186 7.18 11.33 -6.94
CA LEU A 186 7.88 10.08 -7.25
C LEU A 186 6.97 8.93 -6.84
N LEU A 187 6.68 8.06 -7.80
CA LEU A 187 5.70 6.98 -7.65
C LEU A 187 6.22 5.88 -6.72
N ASN A 188 7.51 5.55 -6.83
CA ASN A 188 8.14 4.55 -5.98
C ASN A 188 8.18 5.04 -4.53
N THR A 189 7.69 4.21 -3.63
CA THR A 189 7.71 4.43 -2.17
C THR A 189 8.96 3.85 -1.51
N ASP A 190 9.50 2.81 -2.12
CA ASP A 190 10.55 1.90 -1.67
C ASP A 190 11.23 1.29 -2.90
N LEU A 191 12.31 0.54 -2.67
CA LEU A 191 13.07 -0.16 -3.69
C LEU A 191 13.22 -1.63 -3.29
N PRO A 192 13.26 -2.56 -4.25
CA PRO A 192 13.55 -3.96 -3.96
C PRO A 192 14.92 -4.07 -3.29
N ASP A 193 15.07 -5.00 -2.35
CA ASP A 193 16.36 -5.32 -1.74
C ASP A 193 17.36 -5.78 -2.81
N ALA A 194 18.63 -5.45 -2.59
CA ALA A 194 19.71 -5.81 -3.50
C ALA A 194 20.50 -7.01 -2.99
N CYS A 195 20.95 -7.87 -3.89
CA CYS A 195 21.69 -9.07 -3.55
C CYS A 195 23.20 -8.85 -3.65
N ALA A 196 23.95 -9.02 -2.55
CA ALA A 196 25.40 -8.96 -2.58
C ALA A 196 25.98 -9.96 -3.58
N GLY A 197 26.77 -9.48 -4.55
CA GLY A 197 27.39 -10.26 -5.61
C GLY A 197 26.53 -10.48 -6.86
N GLN A 198 25.28 -10.01 -6.88
CA GLN A 198 24.38 -10.11 -8.04
C GLN A 198 24.15 -8.76 -8.69
N VAL A 199 23.75 -8.75 -9.96
CA VAL A 199 23.35 -7.51 -10.64
C VAL A 199 22.03 -7.04 -10.05
N TYR A 200 22.00 -5.78 -9.62
CA TYR A 200 20.84 -5.08 -9.12
C TYR A 200 20.40 -4.04 -10.12
N GLU A 201 19.11 -4.03 -10.46
CA GLU A 201 18.48 -3.06 -11.34
C GLU A 201 17.19 -2.53 -10.71
N ALA A 202 17.00 -1.21 -10.78
CA ALA A 202 15.79 -0.56 -10.31
C ALA A 202 15.45 0.66 -11.17
N THR A 203 14.16 0.95 -11.27
CA THR A 203 13.64 2.12 -12.00
C THR A 203 12.77 2.97 -11.09
N LEU A 204 13.04 4.27 -11.06
CA LEU A 204 12.23 5.26 -10.37
C LEU A 204 11.39 6.05 -11.36
N PHE A 205 10.10 6.23 -11.08
CA PHE A 205 9.16 6.92 -11.97
C PHE A 205 8.66 8.21 -11.34
N ALA A 206 8.42 9.22 -12.17
CA ALA A 206 7.80 10.47 -11.80
C ALA A 206 6.52 10.73 -12.58
N GLU A 207 5.54 11.31 -11.90
CA GLU A 207 4.26 11.71 -12.48
C GLU A 207 3.84 13.09 -11.96
N GLY A 208 2.91 13.74 -12.66
CA GLY A 208 2.31 14.99 -12.24
C GLY A 208 3.19 16.21 -12.49
N GLY A 209 2.81 17.33 -11.90
CA GLY A 209 3.50 18.62 -12.13
C GLY A 209 3.25 19.17 -13.53
N VAL A 210 4.11 20.11 -13.95
CA VAL A 210 4.09 20.71 -15.29
C VAL A 210 5.28 20.16 -16.08
N PRO A 211 5.10 19.05 -16.83
CA PRO A 211 6.18 18.49 -17.63
C PRO A 211 6.54 19.44 -18.77
N ALA A 212 7.81 19.44 -19.17
CA ALA A 212 8.23 20.21 -20.32
C ALA A 212 7.46 19.74 -21.55
N GLY A 213 6.98 20.65 -22.41
CA GLY A 213 6.26 20.29 -23.63
C GLY A 213 7.11 19.51 -24.65
N THR A 214 8.41 19.34 -24.39
CA THR A 214 9.41 18.64 -25.20
C THR A 214 10.42 17.96 -24.27
N SER A 215 10.91 16.76 -24.65
CA SER A 215 11.93 16.00 -23.90
C SER A 215 13.18 16.85 -23.58
N PRO A 216 13.76 16.74 -22.37
CA PRO A 216 13.30 15.89 -21.25
C PRO A 216 12.13 16.50 -20.46
N PHE A 217 11.13 15.67 -20.14
CA PHE A 217 9.91 16.11 -19.44
C PHE A 217 10.16 16.51 -17.98
N TYR A 218 11.05 15.78 -17.30
CA TYR A 218 11.53 16.08 -15.96
C TYR A 218 13.07 16.14 -15.89
N THR A 219 13.59 16.87 -14.91
CA THR A 219 15.03 16.87 -14.58
C THR A 219 15.27 16.06 -13.31
N TRP A 220 16.23 15.14 -13.39
CA TRP A 220 16.57 14.23 -12.30
C TRP A 220 17.92 14.57 -11.69
N THR A 221 17.99 14.62 -10.36
CA THR A 221 19.24 14.73 -9.61
C THR A 221 19.24 13.75 -8.45
N HIS A 222 20.43 13.28 -8.04
CA HIS A 222 20.56 12.27 -7.00
C HIS A 222 21.80 12.54 -6.12
N THR A 223 21.75 12.04 -4.89
CA THR A 223 22.90 11.97 -3.99
C THR A 223 23.07 10.51 -3.58
N ILE A 224 23.92 9.78 -4.30
CA ILE A 224 24.21 8.36 -4.07
C ILE A 224 25.67 8.23 -3.63
N SER A 225 25.89 7.67 -2.43
CA SER A 225 27.21 7.35 -1.89
C SER A 225 27.69 5.94 -2.25
N ALA A 226 26.76 5.06 -2.67
CA ALA A 226 27.03 3.68 -3.02
C ALA A 226 27.89 3.58 -4.29
N THR A 227 29.18 3.22 -4.12
CA THR A 227 30.15 3.13 -5.23
C THR A 227 29.88 1.99 -6.21
N TRP A 228 29.07 1.01 -5.82
CA TRP A 228 28.71 -0.13 -6.64
C TRP A 228 27.58 0.18 -7.64
N ILE A 229 26.84 1.28 -7.45
CA ILE A 229 25.88 1.79 -8.43
C ILE A 229 26.66 2.53 -9.50
N THR A 230 26.85 1.89 -10.65
CA THR A 230 27.70 2.39 -11.73
C THR A 230 26.92 2.91 -12.94
N GLY A 231 25.66 2.47 -13.11
CA GLY A 231 24.78 2.91 -14.17
C GLY A 231 23.63 3.74 -13.62
N ILE A 232 23.64 5.05 -13.85
CA ILE A 232 22.50 5.92 -13.52
C ILE A 232 22.12 6.66 -14.80
N THR A 233 20.93 6.35 -15.32
CA THR A 233 20.48 6.91 -16.60
C THR A 233 19.16 7.65 -16.40
N PRO A 234 19.17 9.00 -16.42
CA PRO A 234 17.93 9.77 -16.40
C PRO A 234 17.25 9.73 -17.77
N LEU A 235 15.94 9.47 -17.76
CA LEU A 235 15.04 9.52 -18.91
C LEU A 235 13.90 10.52 -18.64
N ASP A 236 13.01 10.70 -19.63
CA ASP A 236 11.96 11.73 -19.60
C ASP A 236 11.03 11.61 -18.39
N THR A 237 10.58 10.39 -18.09
CA THR A 237 9.60 10.09 -17.02
C THR A 237 10.16 9.22 -15.90
N HIS A 238 11.39 8.72 -16.04
CA HIS A 238 11.96 7.77 -15.10
C HIS A 238 13.48 7.86 -15.03
N LEU A 239 14.06 7.27 -13.99
CA LEU A 239 15.48 7.20 -13.71
C LEU A 239 15.85 5.75 -13.40
N THR A 240 16.76 5.17 -14.19
CA THR A 240 17.22 3.79 -13.96
C THR A 240 18.54 3.77 -13.20
N PHE A 241 18.70 2.75 -12.35
CA PHE A 241 19.92 2.46 -11.60
C PHE A 241 20.33 1.02 -11.85
N GLN A 242 21.63 0.80 -12.08
CA GLN A 242 22.24 -0.52 -12.20
C GLN A 242 23.56 -0.57 -11.43
N GLY A 243 23.82 -1.70 -10.79
CA GLY A 243 25.08 -1.96 -10.11
C GLY A 243 25.17 -3.37 -9.56
N THR A 244 26.33 -3.75 -9.01
CA THR A 244 26.51 -5.05 -8.35
C THR A 244 27.03 -4.78 -6.93
N PRO A 245 26.17 -4.79 -5.90
CA PRO A 245 26.62 -4.54 -4.54
C PRO A 245 27.59 -5.62 -4.08
N VAL A 246 28.61 -5.23 -3.33
CA VAL A 246 29.70 -6.12 -2.89
C VAL A 246 29.67 -6.43 -1.40
N SER A 247 28.89 -5.69 -0.62
CA SER A 247 28.81 -5.84 0.83
C SER A 247 27.37 -5.64 1.30
N ILE A 248 26.94 -6.52 2.20
CA ILE A 248 25.65 -6.41 2.88
C ILE A 248 25.54 -5.14 3.73
N GLY A 249 24.33 -4.63 3.89
CA GLY A 249 24.01 -3.43 4.68
C GLY A 249 23.01 -2.50 3.99
N THR A 250 22.51 -1.52 4.73
CA THR A 250 21.56 -0.53 4.20
C THR A 250 22.29 0.66 3.59
N GLU A 251 22.04 0.91 2.31
CA GLU A 251 22.49 2.12 1.60
C GLU A 251 21.33 3.11 1.53
N THR A 252 21.60 4.40 1.77
CA THR A 252 20.58 5.44 1.64
C THR A 252 20.95 6.44 0.58
N PHE A 253 19.98 6.86 -0.21
CA PHE A 253 20.20 7.88 -1.22
C PHE A 253 18.96 8.75 -1.45
N ASP A 254 19.22 10.00 -1.81
CA ASP A 254 18.18 10.97 -2.11
C ASP A 254 18.05 11.11 -3.63
N VAL A 255 16.82 11.02 -4.13
CA VAL A 255 16.48 11.28 -5.53
C VAL A 255 15.52 12.45 -5.58
N THR A 256 15.80 13.37 -6.49
CA THR A 256 15.04 14.60 -6.70
C THR A 256 14.60 14.66 -8.14
N VAL A 257 13.29 14.81 -8.34
CA VAL A 257 12.69 15.12 -9.64
C VAL A 257 12.20 16.56 -9.66
N THR A 258 12.44 17.25 -10.78
CA THR A 258 12.04 18.65 -10.99
C THR A 258 11.24 18.78 -12.28
N ASP A 259 10.10 19.47 -12.24
CA ASP A 259 9.28 19.76 -13.42
C ASP A 259 9.72 21.05 -14.15
N ALA A 260 9.07 21.39 -15.27
CA ALA A 260 9.46 22.52 -16.11
C ALA A 260 9.22 23.89 -15.47
N ASP A 261 8.32 23.98 -14.49
CA ASP A 261 8.06 25.20 -13.72
C ASP A 261 8.97 25.31 -12.48
N GLY A 262 9.89 24.34 -12.30
CA GLY A 262 10.84 24.31 -11.19
C GLY A 262 10.27 23.74 -9.90
N ASN A 263 9.09 23.10 -9.93
CA ASN A 263 8.59 22.37 -8.76
C ASN A 263 9.45 21.14 -8.54
N MET A 264 9.84 20.89 -7.28
CA MET A 264 10.73 19.78 -6.91
C MET A 264 10.01 18.79 -6.00
N PHE A 265 10.24 17.50 -6.22
CA PHE A 265 9.89 16.44 -5.30
C PHE A 265 11.14 15.63 -4.96
N VAL A 266 11.44 15.50 -3.67
CA VAL A 266 12.60 14.77 -3.16
C VAL A 266 12.13 13.57 -2.37
N ARG A 267 12.71 12.40 -2.63
CA ARG A 267 12.49 11.19 -1.84
C ARG A 267 13.83 10.58 -1.43
N ARG A 268 13.90 10.19 -0.15
CA ARG A 268 14.97 9.36 0.38
C ARG A 268 14.57 7.90 0.23
N PHE A 269 15.43 7.10 -0.38
CA PHE A 269 15.31 5.66 -0.43
C PHE A 269 16.31 5.04 0.54
N ALA A 270 15.90 3.93 1.16
CA ALA A 270 16.77 3.00 1.84
C ALA A 270 16.74 1.71 1.02
N LEU A 271 17.92 1.24 0.65
CA LEU A 271 18.12 0.01 -0.11
C LEU A 271 18.90 -0.96 0.76
N ASP A 272 18.26 -2.05 1.14
CA ASP A 272 18.92 -3.11 1.90
C ASP A 272 19.68 -4.03 0.95
N VAL A 273 21.00 -4.10 1.11
CA VAL A 273 21.83 -5.11 0.45
C VAL A 273 21.88 -6.33 1.37
N ILE A 274 21.32 -7.45 0.92
CA ILE A 274 21.20 -8.69 1.67
C ILE A 274 22.07 -9.81 1.05
N SER A 275 22.28 -10.87 1.83
CA SER A 275 22.90 -12.10 1.33
C SER A 275 21.86 -12.91 0.57
N CYS A 276 22.14 -13.24 -0.70
CA CYS A 276 21.23 -14.04 -1.52
C CYS A 276 21.80 -15.44 -1.74
N GLY A 277 21.47 -16.32 -0.79
CA GLY A 277 21.24 -17.74 -1.10
C GLY A 277 19.74 -17.99 -1.01
N THR A 278 19.27 -19.14 -1.50
CA THR A 278 18.12 -19.77 -0.84
C THR A 278 18.40 -19.72 0.65
N GLY A 279 17.40 -19.47 1.49
CA GLY A 279 17.59 -19.58 2.93
C GLY A 279 18.34 -20.88 3.29
N PRO A 280 19.01 -20.96 4.45
CA PRO A 280 19.55 -22.24 4.89
C PRO A 280 18.51 -23.34 4.71
N ASP A 281 18.93 -24.53 4.27
CA ASP A 281 18.02 -25.67 4.14
C ASP A 281 17.28 -25.87 5.47
N PRO A 282 15.98 -26.21 5.46
CA PRO A 282 15.25 -26.44 6.70
C PRO A 282 15.91 -27.56 7.51
N VAL A 283 15.91 -27.42 8.84
CA VAL A 283 16.36 -28.51 9.74
C VAL A 283 15.35 -29.64 9.82
N SER A 284 14.09 -29.35 9.51
CA SER A 284 13.00 -30.32 9.34
C SER A 284 11.95 -29.82 8.35
N GLN A 285 11.42 -30.73 7.54
CA GLN A 285 10.36 -30.47 6.59
C GLN A 285 9.37 -31.63 6.53
N TRP A 286 8.07 -31.34 6.65
CA TRP A 286 6.99 -32.32 6.51
C TRP A 286 6.02 -31.87 5.42
N ASP A 287 6.16 -32.49 4.25
CA ASP A 287 5.35 -32.21 3.05
C ASP A 287 4.08 -33.06 2.96
N PHE A 288 3.90 -34.03 3.87
CA PHE A 288 2.73 -34.91 3.93
C PHE A 288 2.38 -35.65 2.62
N ASP A 289 3.38 -35.96 1.79
CA ASP A 289 3.20 -36.67 0.53
C ASP A 289 3.16 -38.20 0.63
N GLU A 290 3.15 -38.79 1.83
CA GLU A 290 3.09 -40.24 1.97
C GLU A 290 1.76 -40.86 1.52
N GLY A 291 0.68 -40.07 1.51
CA GLY A 291 -0.65 -40.47 1.08
C GLY A 291 -1.32 -41.54 1.95
N GLY A 292 -0.75 -41.87 3.11
CA GLY A 292 -1.30 -42.89 3.99
C GLY A 292 -0.36 -43.41 5.08
N GLY A 293 -0.97 -44.06 6.07
CA GLY A 293 -0.26 -44.67 7.20
C GLY A 293 -0.12 -43.74 8.41
N PRO A 294 0.50 -44.22 9.50
CA PRO A 294 0.57 -43.48 10.75
C PRO A 294 1.84 -42.63 10.89
N VAL A 295 2.73 -42.60 9.89
CA VAL A 295 4.03 -41.92 9.96
C VAL A 295 4.08 -40.82 8.91
N VAL A 296 4.55 -39.64 9.30
CA VAL A 296 4.93 -38.55 8.40
C VAL A 296 6.45 -38.44 8.43
N ARG A 297 7.09 -38.36 7.27
CA ARG A 297 8.56 -38.36 7.18
C ARG A 297 9.09 -36.93 7.18
N ASP A 298 10.24 -36.76 7.81
CA ASP A 298 11.02 -35.53 7.68
C ASP A 298 11.86 -35.60 6.39
N GLY A 299 11.52 -34.75 5.41
CA GLY A 299 12.18 -34.69 4.11
C GLY A 299 13.55 -34.01 4.13
N ALA A 300 13.82 -33.18 5.15
CA ALA A 300 15.06 -32.42 5.28
C ALA A 300 16.01 -33.00 6.34
N GLY A 301 15.45 -33.64 7.36
CA GLY A 301 16.18 -34.16 8.52
C GLY A 301 15.86 -35.62 8.84
N SER A 302 15.68 -35.88 10.13
CA SER A 302 15.36 -37.22 10.66
C SER A 302 14.29 -37.19 11.75
N ASN A 303 13.50 -36.10 11.80
CA ASN A 303 12.48 -35.86 12.81
C ASN A 303 11.11 -36.37 12.34
N ASP A 304 11.03 -37.66 12.00
CA ASP A 304 9.78 -38.29 11.58
C ASP A 304 8.70 -38.16 12.67
N GLY A 305 7.48 -37.86 12.24
CA GLY A 305 6.31 -37.73 13.11
C GLY A 305 5.40 -38.94 13.06
N THR A 306 4.56 -39.09 14.08
CA THR A 306 3.51 -40.12 14.14
C THR A 306 2.14 -39.47 14.34
N LEU A 307 1.15 -39.87 13.54
CA LEU A 307 -0.24 -39.43 13.66
C LEU A 307 -0.88 -39.93 14.96
N ASN A 308 -1.61 -39.05 15.64
CA ASN A 308 -2.42 -39.34 16.82
C ASN A 308 -3.85 -38.82 16.62
N GLY A 309 -4.83 -39.54 17.16
CA GLY A 309 -6.24 -39.24 16.93
C GLY A 309 -6.74 -39.89 15.64
N ASP A 310 -7.69 -39.25 14.98
CA ASP A 310 -8.31 -39.65 13.72
C ASP A 310 -7.97 -38.72 12.54
N VAL A 311 -6.82 -38.05 12.63
CA VAL A 311 -6.16 -37.31 11.54
C VAL A 311 -6.25 -38.09 10.24
N SER A 312 -6.70 -37.43 9.18
CA SER A 312 -6.96 -38.04 7.88
C SER A 312 -6.13 -37.40 6.78
N TRP A 313 -5.69 -38.23 5.82
CA TRP A 313 -5.01 -37.76 4.62
C TRP A 313 -6.04 -37.16 3.65
N SER A 314 -5.67 -36.05 3.03
CA SER A 314 -6.48 -35.31 2.06
C SER A 314 -5.70 -35.15 0.76
N SER A 315 -6.41 -35.12 -0.38
CA SER A 315 -5.82 -34.79 -1.69
C SER A 315 -5.97 -33.30 -2.04
N ASP A 316 -6.58 -32.52 -1.16
CA ASP A 316 -6.60 -31.06 -1.26
C ASP A 316 -5.26 -30.55 -0.72
N THR A 317 -4.41 -30.02 -1.58
CA THR A 317 -3.06 -29.53 -1.25
C THR A 317 -2.86 -28.11 -1.79
N PRO A 318 -1.90 -27.34 -1.25
CA PRO A 318 -1.65 -25.97 -1.66
C PRO A 318 -1.06 -25.86 -3.06
N ASP A 319 -0.64 -26.96 -3.70
CA ASP A 319 -0.06 -27.05 -5.05
C ASP A 319 -0.83 -27.97 -6.02
N GLY A 320 -1.87 -28.66 -5.52
CA GLY A 320 -2.70 -29.59 -6.30
C GLY A 320 -2.02 -30.91 -6.60
N THR A 321 -0.83 -31.15 -6.07
CA THR A 321 -0.11 -32.42 -6.15
C THR A 321 0.07 -33.03 -4.77
N GLY A 322 0.38 -34.32 -4.68
CA GLY A 322 0.67 -34.92 -3.38
C GLY A 322 -0.55 -35.12 -2.45
N THR A 323 -0.32 -35.04 -1.15
CA THR A 323 -1.36 -35.12 -0.11
C THR A 323 -1.10 -34.18 1.06
N SER A 324 -2.15 -33.80 1.80
CA SER A 324 -2.07 -33.00 3.02
C SER A 324 -2.73 -33.73 4.20
N LEU A 325 -2.67 -33.15 5.40
CA LEU A 325 -3.34 -33.67 6.60
C LEU A 325 -4.51 -32.81 7.03
N SER A 326 -5.64 -33.44 7.31
CA SER A 326 -6.87 -32.84 7.81
C SER A 326 -7.08 -33.14 9.29
N PHE A 327 -7.36 -32.08 10.06
CA PHE A 327 -7.52 -32.08 11.51
C PHE A 327 -8.94 -31.62 11.87
N ASP A 328 -9.63 -32.38 12.72
CA ASP A 328 -11.03 -32.14 13.07
C ASP A 328 -11.24 -31.22 14.30
N GLY A 329 -10.15 -30.88 15.00
CA GLY A 329 -10.16 -30.07 16.24
C GLY A 329 -10.34 -30.84 17.54
N ASN A 330 -10.33 -32.17 17.53
CA ASN A 330 -10.67 -33.01 18.66
C ASN A 330 -9.67 -34.16 18.88
N GLY A 331 -8.52 -33.83 19.47
CA GLY A 331 -7.50 -34.83 19.82
C GLY A 331 -6.53 -35.16 18.68
N ASP A 332 -6.76 -34.59 17.50
CA ASP A 332 -5.93 -34.73 16.32
C ASP A 332 -4.59 -34.00 16.45
N SER A 333 -3.49 -34.72 16.23
CA SER A 333 -2.14 -34.14 16.18
C SER A 333 -1.14 -35.07 15.51
N VAL A 334 -0.02 -34.51 15.06
CA VAL A 334 1.20 -35.28 14.79
C VAL A 334 2.17 -35.07 15.94
N SER A 335 2.70 -36.15 16.50
CA SER A 335 3.77 -36.09 17.50
C SER A 335 5.11 -36.38 16.84
N VAL A 336 6.03 -35.43 16.98
CA VAL A 336 7.41 -35.53 16.52
C VAL A 336 8.31 -35.58 17.77
N PRO A 337 9.03 -36.70 18.01
CA PRO A 337 9.87 -36.87 19.20
C PRO A 337 10.95 -35.78 19.34
N ASP A 338 11.21 -35.36 20.57
CA ASP A 338 12.28 -34.40 20.89
C ASP A 338 13.66 -34.84 20.37
N HIS A 339 14.33 -33.94 19.64
CA HIS A 339 15.64 -34.16 19.05
C HIS A 339 16.48 -32.88 19.03
N ASP A 340 17.82 -33.01 19.01
CA ASP A 340 18.75 -31.87 19.06
C ASP A 340 18.56 -30.87 17.92
N SER A 341 18.25 -31.32 16.70
CA SER A 341 18.10 -30.46 15.52
C SER A 341 16.89 -29.51 15.57
N ILE A 342 15.90 -29.80 16.42
CA ILE A 342 14.69 -28.98 16.62
C ILE A 342 14.69 -28.29 18.00
N ARG A 343 15.83 -28.35 18.73
CA ARG A 343 16.08 -27.57 19.95
C ARG A 343 16.74 -26.23 19.59
N LEU A 344 15.96 -25.36 18.96
CA LEU A 344 16.41 -24.06 18.47
C LEU A 344 16.85 -23.15 19.63
N THR A 345 17.96 -22.43 19.46
CA THR A 345 18.69 -21.73 20.56
C THR A 345 18.87 -20.24 20.32
N ASP A 346 19.22 -19.87 19.10
CA ASP A 346 19.58 -18.51 18.75
C ASP A 346 18.44 -17.87 17.94
N GLU A 347 18.23 -18.30 16.70
CA GLU A 347 17.18 -17.82 15.81
C GLU A 347 16.30 -18.97 15.29
N LEU A 348 15.15 -18.62 14.69
CA LEU A 348 14.28 -19.60 14.04
C LEU A 348 13.39 -19.02 12.95
N THR A 349 12.90 -19.89 12.08
CA THR A 349 11.73 -19.65 11.23
C THR A 349 10.83 -20.87 11.19
N LEU A 350 9.52 -20.66 11.33
CA LEU A 350 8.47 -21.67 11.15
C LEU A 350 7.62 -21.25 9.96
N SER A 351 7.47 -22.12 8.96
CA SER A 351 6.61 -21.92 7.78
C SER A 351 5.62 -23.08 7.66
N ALA A 352 4.41 -22.77 7.18
CA ALA A 352 3.41 -23.77 6.85
C ALA A 352 2.38 -23.21 5.87
N TRP A 353 1.84 -24.08 5.01
CA TRP A 353 0.61 -23.82 4.30
C TRP A 353 -0.58 -24.35 5.12
N VAL A 354 -1.62 -23.53 5.25
CA VAL A 354 -2.79 -23.86 6.05
C VAL A 354 -4.10 -23.42 5.43
N LYS A 355 -5.12 -24.25 5.59
CA LYS A 355 -6.49 -23.98 5.16
C LYS A 355 -7.41 -24.17 6.36
N GLU A 356 -7.77 -23.05 6.99
CA GLU A 356 -8.65 -23.06 8.18
C GLU A 356 -10.10 -23.27 7.75
N SER A 357 -10.73 -24.33 8.27
CA SER A 357 -12.17 -24.59 8.05
C SER A 357 -13.05 -23.92 9.12
N VAL A 358 -12.58 -23.88 10.36
CA VAL A 358 -13.30 -23.25 11.47
C VAL A 358 -12.36 -22.39 12.30
N SER A 359 -12.67 -21.10 12.37
CA SER A 359 -11.90 -20.17 13.19
C SER A 359 -12.08 -20.46 14.67
N HIS A 360 -10.96 -20.74 15.34
CA HIS A 360 -10.92 -21.03 16.77
C HIS A 360 -9.86 -20.18 17.49
N ARG A 361 -9.98 -20.05 18.81
CA ARG A 361 -8.97 -19.31 19.59
C ARG A 361 -7.74 -20.15 19.82
N TYR A 362 -6.59 -19.51 19.67
CA TYR A 362 -5.27 -20.04 20.01
C TYR A 362 -4.86 -21.35 19.32
N ALA A 363 -5.51 -21.74 18.23
CA ALA A 363 -5.19 -22.95 17.48
C ALA A 363 -3.71 -22.96 17.08
N LYS A 364 -3.07 -24.14 17.14
CA LYS A 364 -1.65 -24.31 16.78
C LYS A 364 -1.51 -25.14 15.52
N ILE A 365 -0.66 -24.65 14.63
CA ILE A 365 -0.25 -25.33 13.40
C ILE A 365 0.95 -26.21 13.73
N ILE A 366 1.98 -25.61 14.34
CA ILE A 366 3.14 -26.31 14.90
C ILE A 366 3.50 -25.66 16.23
N SER A 367 3.75 -26.48 17.25
CA SER A 367 4.10 -26.02 18.60
C SER A 367 5.07 -26.98 19.27
N ARG A 368 6.09 -26.43 19.90
CA ARG A 368 6.89 -27.13 20.91
C ARG A 368 6.66 -26.41 22.23
N ARG A 369 5.97 -27.02 23.20
CA ARG A 369 5.58 -26.31 24.43
C ARG A 369 5.61 -27.17 25.68
N LEU A 370 6.24 -26.62 26.73
CA LEU A 370 6.10 -27.06 28.12
C LEU A 370 5.88 -25.84 29.03
N GLY A 371 4.63 -25.60 29.42
CA GLY A 371 4.28 -24.43 30.23
C GLY A 371 4.55 -23.12 29.47
N ARG A 372 5.52 -22.34 29.96
CA ARG A 372 5.95 -21.06 29.35
C ARG A 372 7.24 -21.15 28.54
N TYR A 373 7.73 -22.36 28.31
CA TYR A 373 8.87 -22.63 27.43
C TYR A 373 8.34 -23.12 26.10
N PHE A 374 8.42 -22.30 25.05
CA PHE A 374 7.89 -22.69 23.73
C PHE A 374 8.48 -21.91 22.56
N TYR A 375 8.29 -22.48 21.37
CA TYR A 375 8.12 -21.76 20.11
C TYR A 375 6.88 -22.31 19.41
N PHE A 376 6.16 -21.49 18.66
CA PHE A 376 5.00 -21.96 17.88
C PHE A 376 4.62 -21.03 16.73
N LEU A 377 3.88 -21.60 15.78
CA LEU A 377 3.09 -20.92 14.75
C LEU A 377 1.62 -21.36 14.87
N GLY A 378 0.69 -20.42 14.75
CA GLY A 378 -0.73 -20.71 14.92
C GLY A 378 -1.68 -19.64 14.40
N VAL A 379 -2.97 -19.84 14.69
CA VAL A 379 -4.07 -18.94 14.32
C VAL A 379 -4.97 -18.64 15.53
N ASP A 380 -5.35 -17.37 15.74
CA ASP A 380 -6.32 -16.93 16.77
C ASP A 380 -7.50 -16.20 16.12
N ASN A 381 -8.65 -16.88 16.03
CA ASN A 381 -9.85 -16.40 15.32
C ASN A 381 -9.56 -15.96 13.88
N GLY A 382 -8.90 -16.82 13.09
CA GLY A 382 -8.48 -16.51 11.73
C GLY A 382 -7.29 -15.54 11.64
N ARG A 383 -6.72 -15.05 12.75
CA ARG A 383 -5.54 -14.17 12.72
C ARG A 383 -4.27 -14.99 12.91
N PRO A 384 -3.32 -14.99 11.97
CA PRO A 384 -2.08 -15.69 12.18
C PRO A 384 -1.25 -15.02 13.26
N TYR A 385 -0.57 -15.84 14.06
CA TYR A 385 0.28 -15.40 15.16
C TYR A 385 1.36 -16.44 15.44
N GLY A 386 2.48 -15.96 15.95
CA GLY A 386 3.60 -16.80 16.38
C GLY A 386 4.12 -16.30 17.71
N GLY A 387 4.96 -17.10 18.35
CA GLY A 387 5.53 -16.70 19.62
C GLY A 387 6.59 -17.62 20.14
N ILE A 388 7.40 -17.07 21.02
CA ILE A 388 8.45 -17.75 21.78
C ILE A 388 8.22 -17.49 23.27
N GLY A 389 8.76 -18.37 24.10
CA GLY A 389 8.71 -18.15 25.54
C GLY A 389 9.81 -18.88 26.26
N ASP A 390 10.43 -18.24 27.23
CA ASP A 390 11.57 -18.71 28.01
C ASP A 390 11.24 -18.83 29.52
N GLY A 391 9.94 -18.90 29.84
CA GLY A 391 9.40 -18.59 31.17
C GLY A 391 8.58 -17.30 31.18
N THR A 392 8.84 -16.41 30.21
CA THR A 392 7.98 -15.28 29.82
C THR A 392 7.31 -15.57 28.48
N VAL A 393 6.17 -14.94 28.19
CA VAL A 393 5.40 -15.14 26.95
C VAL A 393 5.65 -13.96 26.03
N TYR A 394 6.10 -14.25 24.81
CA TYR A 394 6.33 -13.28 23.75
C TYR A 394 5.58 -13.72 22.48
N GLU A 395 4.69 -12.88 21.98
CA GLU A 395 3.84 -13.20 20.84
C GLU A 395 3.77 -12.03 19.86
N VAL A 396 3.69 -12.35 18.57
CA VAL A 396 3.47 -11.41 17.47
C VAL A 396 2.26 -11.88 16.66
N THR A 397 1.44 -10.94 16.20
CA THR A 397 0.21 -11.24 15.45
C THR A 397 0.10 -10.40 14.19
N GLY A 398 -0.56 -10.95 13.17
CA GLY A 398 -1.03 -10.23 11.97
C GLY A 398 -2.00 -9.06 12.27
N LYS A 399 -2.38 -8.82 13.54
CA LYS A 399 -3.38 -7.89 14.12
C LYS A 399 -4.68 -7.76 13.36
N SER A 400 -4.69 -7.08 12.20
CA SER A 400 -5.90 -6.74 11.43
C SER A 400 -6.15 -7.71 10.28
N LEU A 401 -5.12 -8.42 9.83
CA LEU A 401 -5.20 -9.41 8.76
C LEU A 401 -5.88 -10.68 9.26
N LEU A 402 -6.77 -11.24 8.43
CA LEU A 402 -7.48 -12.49 8.65
C LEU A 402 -7.15 -13.42 7.50
N MET A 403 -6.93 -14.69 7.81
CA MET A 403 -6.84 -15.75 6.81
C MET A 403 -8.12 -15.82 5.99
N SER A 404 -7.94 -16.12 4.71
CA SER A 404 -9.04 -16.50 3.83
C SER A 404 -9.52 -17.89 4.24
N ARG A 405 -10.75 -17.99 4.74
CA ARG A 405 -11.34 -19.26 5.20
C ARG A 405 -11.54 -20.21 4.02
N ASP A 406 -11.35 -21.50 4.27
CA ASP A 406 -11.50 -22.56 3.27
C ASP A 406 -10.65 -22.33 2.00
N LEU A 407 -9.56 -21.56 2.14
CA LEU A 407 -8.53 -21.32 1.13
C LEU A 407 -7.14 -21.55 1.74
N TRP A 408 -6.17 -21.91 0.91
CA TRP A 408 -4.78 -22.11 1.35
C TRP A 408 -4.12 -20.75 1.66
N ASN A 409 -3.44 -20.68 2.79
CA ASN A 409 -2.74 -19.50 3.28
C ASN A 409 -1.32 -19.92 3.68
N HIS A 410 -0.29 -19.23 3.17
CA HIS A 410 1.08 -19.43 3.64
C HIS A 410 1.36 -18.53 4.84
N LEU A 411 1.81 -19.13 5.94
CA LEU A 411 2.12 -18.42 7.18
C LEU A 411 3.58 -18.61 7.55
N THR A 412 4.23 -17.55 8.01
CA THR A 412 5.61 -17.66 8.52
C THR A 412 5.83 -16.84 9.79
N PHE A 413 6.45 -17.45 10.79
CA PHE A 413 6.93 -16.79 12.00
C PHE A 413 8.44 -16.90 12.06
N ALA A 414 9.15 -15.78 12.16
CA ALA A 414 10.60 -15.73 12.31
C ALA A 414 11.01 -14.99 13.59
N TYR A 415 12.10 -15.41 14.21
CA TYR A 415 12.72 -14.69 15.33
C TYR A 415 14.21 -14.52 15.05
N ASN A 416 14.64 -13.26 15.06
CA ASN A 416 16.03 -12.85 14.87
C ASN A 416 16.60 -12.37 16.21
N ASP A 417 17.62 -13.06 16.72
CA ASP A 417 18.28 -12.76 17.99
C ASP A 417 19.18 -11.52 17.92
N THR A 418 19.88 -11.32 16.81
CA THR A 418 20.76 -10.14 16.62
C THR A 418 19.98 -8.83 16.63
N GLN A 419 18.72 -8.88 16.21
CA GLN A 419 17.81 -7.73 16.14
C GLN A 419 16.81 -7.68 17.30
N ASP A 420 16.80 -8.68 18.21
CA ASP A 420 15.79 -8.83 19.26
C ASP A 420 14.36 -8.64 18.70
N THR A 421 14.06 -9.22 17.54
CA THR A 421 12.80 -8.94 16.82
C THR A 421 12.15 -10.21 16.30
N MET A 422 10.85 -10.34 16.58
CA MET A 422 9.97 -11.35 15.99
C MET A 422 9.23 -10.78 14.79
N TYR A 423 9.05 -11.59 13.76
CA TYR A 423 8.34 -11.26 12.53
C TYR A 423 7.21 -12.25 12.30
N MET A 424 6.03 -11.71 11.95
CA MET A 424 4.94 -12.49 11.39
C MET A 424 4.76 -12.09 9.93
N HIS A 425 4.88 -13.04 9.01
CA HIS A 425 4.62 -12.87 7.59
C HIS A 425 3.32 -13.57 7.22
N PHE A 426 2.43 -12.82 6.58
CA PHE A 426 1.20 -13.33 6.01
C PHE A 426 0.69 -12.35 4.94
N ALA A 427 0.28 -12.87 3.78
CA ALA A 427 -0.25 -12.07 2.65
C ALA A 427 0.67 -10.89 2.29
N GLY A 428 1.93 -11.19 1.96
CA GLY A 428 2.97 -10.21 1.61
C GLY A 428 3.34 -9.19 2.70
N THR A 429 2.72 -9.25 3.87
CA THR A 429 2.90 -8.27 4.94
C THR A 429 3.81 -8.82 6.03
N GLU A 430 4.93 -8.16 6.27
CA GLU A 430 5.79 -8.39 7.43
C GLU A 430 5.33 -7.54 8.63
N ARG A 431 5.28 -8.14 9.82
CA ARG A 431 4.98 -7.43 11.06
C ARG A 431 6.02 -7.70 12.14
N PRO A 432 6.83 -6.68 12.51
CA PRO A 432 7.81 -6.84 13.57
C PRO A 432 7.20 -6.61 14.96
N SER A 433 7.80 -7.26 15.96
CA SER A 433 7.62 -6.97 17.38
C SER A 433 8.96 -7.13 18.08
N THR A 434 9.49 -6.04 18.63
CA THR A 434 10.75 -6.06 19.38
C THR A 434 10.56 -6.78 20.71
N VAL A 435 11.37 -7.81 20.94
CA VAL A 435 11.41 -8.60 22.16
C VAL A 435 12.86 -8.87 22.55
N PRO A 436 13.30 -8.41 23.74
CA PRO A 436 14.58 -8.84 24.27
C PRO A 436 14.40 -10.27 24.77
N GLN A 437 15.26 -11.23 24.39
CA GLN A 437 15.55 -12.54 25.04
C GLN A 437 15.65 -13.73 24.07
N ASN A 438 16.44 -14.73 24.48
CA ASN A 438 16.81 -15.95 23.74
C ASN A 438 15.70 -17.03 23.65
N LEU A 439 15.81 -17.93 22.68
CA LEU A 439 15.01 -19.16 22.59
C LEU A 439 15.36 -20.17 23.69
N PRO A 440 14.41 -21.00 24.16
CA PRO A 440 14.65 -21.98 25.22
C PRO A 440 15.07 -23.39 24.71
N PRO A 441 16.34 -23.83 24.84
CA PRO A 441 16.71 -25.21 24.59
C PRO A 441 16.37 -26.10 25.80
N THR A 442 15.08 -26.36 26.04
CA THR A 442 14.67 -27.31 27.08
C THR A 442 14.51 -28.71 26.47
N PRO A 443 15.32 -29.73 26.82
CA PRO A 443 15.14 -31.09 26.31
C PRO A 443 13.88 -31.76 26.90
N GLY A 444 13.39 -32.79 26.23
CA GLY A 444 12.24 -33.61 26.64
C GLY A 444 10.87 -33.00 26.26
N ILE A 445 10.80 -32.18 25.22
CA ILE A 445 9.55 -31.60 24.72
C ILE A 445 9.39 -31.98 23.25
N ASP A 446 8.38 -32.79 22.96
CA ASP A 446 8.04 -33.18 21.60
C ASP A 446 7.44 -32.00 20.84
N VAL A 447 7.66 -31.97 19.52
CA VAL A 447 6.95 -31.08 18.61
C VAL A 447 5.58 -31.68 18.32
N SER A 448 4.57 -30.82 18.31
CA SER A 448 3.18 -31.15 18.02
C SER A 448 2.72 -30.35 16.81
N ILE A 449 2.23 -31.03 15.78
CA ILE A 449 1.59 -30.41 14.61
C ILE A 449 0.07 -30.57 14.74
N GLY A 450 -0.69 -29.52 14.46
CA GLY A 450 -2.16 -29.47 14.57
C GLY A 450 -2.69 -29.29 16.00
N ALA A 451 -1.81 -29.19 17.01
CA ALA A 451 -2.19 -29.02 18.41
C ALA A 451 -1.06 -28.41 19.25
N ASP A 452 -1.40 -27.97 20.48
CA ASP A 452 -0.50 -27.39 21.46
C ASP A 452 -0.26 -28.33 22.65
N SER A 453 0.79 -28.04 23.42
CA SER A 453 1.15 -28.75 24.65
C SER A 453 1.24 -30.26 24.45
N GLN A 454 1.95 -30.69 23.40
CA GLN A 454 2.18 -32.11 23.04
C GLN A 454 0.86 -32.85 22.74
N GLY A 455 0.03 -32.29 21.85
CA GLY A 455 -1.21 -32.94 21.41
C GLY A 455 -2.38 -32.86 22.41
N ALA A 456 -2.30 -32.03 23.44
CA ALA A 456 -3.27 -32.04 24.55
C ALA A 456 -4.33 -30.92 24.50
N SER A 457 -4.10 -29.85 23.73
CA SER A 457 -4.97 -28.66 23.76
C SER A 457 -4.82 -27.79 22.52
N ASN A 458 -5.70 -26.80 22.34
CA ASN A 458 -5.64 -25.79 21.28
C ASN A 458 -5.48 -26.40 19.87
N PHE A 459 -6.32 -27.40 19.58
CA PHE A 459 -6.36 -28.11 18.31
C PHE A 459 -6.72 -27.18 17.15
N PHE A 460 -6.11 -27.43 16.00
CA PHE A 460 -6.44 -26.80 14.73
C PHE A 460 -7.62 -27.54 14.06
N ILE A 461 -8.44 -26.79 13.33
CA ILE A 461 -9.57 -27.33 12.56
C ILE A 461 -9.40 -26.90 11.10
N GLY A 462 -9.02 -27.84 10.24
CA GLY A 462 -8.72 -27.58 8.85
C GLY A 462 -7.61 -28.48 8.31
N THR A 463 -7.04 -28.10 7.18
CA THR A 463 -5.94 -28.81 6.52
C THR A 463 -4.62 -28.06 6.66
N ILE A 464 -3.53 -28.81 6.85
CA ILE A 464 -2.16 -28.30 6.96
C ILE A 464 -1.27 -29.05 5.96
N ASP A 465 -0.36 -28.32 5.33
CA ASP A 465 0.62 -28.87 4.41
C ASP A 465 1.98 -28.14 4.47
N SER A 466 3.01 -28.79 3.95
CA SER A 466 4.36 -28.25 3.68
C SER A 466 4.92 -27.42 4.84
N ILE A 467 5.07 -28.08 5.99
CA ILE A 467 5.64 -27.44 7.19
C ILE A 467 7.15 -27.46 7.10
N ALA A 468 7.79 -26.33 7.32
CA ALA A 468 9.24 -26.21 7.38
C ALA A 468 9.70 -25.51 8.66
N VAL A 469 10.78 -26.03 9.26
CA VAL A 469 11.45 -25.47 10.43
C VAL A 469 12.88 -25.14 10.05
N TYR A 470 13.29 -23.91 10.30
CA TYR A 470 14.63 -23.41 10.07
C TYR A 470 15.25 -23.01 11.42
N ASP A 471 16.54 -23.28 11.59
CA ASP A 471 17.36 -22.81 12.70
C ASP A 471 17.96 -21.41 12.45
N ALA A 472 17.39 -20.68 11.49
CA ALA A 472 17.76 -19.32 11.12
C ALA A 472 16.53 -18.43 10.95
N ALA A 473 16.70 -17.12 11.16
CA ALA A 473 15.70 -16.13 10.78
C ALA A 473 15.77 -15.87 9.27
N LEU A 474 14.76 -16.32 8.52
CA LEU A 474 14.68 -16.08 7.08
C LEU A 474 14.34 -14.61 6.81
N SER A 475 14.93 -14.05 5.75
CA SER A 475 14.56 -12.72 5.27
C SER A 475 13.17 -12.73 4.61
N SER A 476 12.55 -11.56 4.53
CA SER A 476 11.29 -11.36 3.79
C SER A 476 11.37 -11.85 2.35
N THR A 477 12.51 -11.65 1.68
CA THR A 477 12.78 -12.16 0.32
C THR A 477 12.83 -13.69 0.26
N ALA A 478 13.52 -14.33 1.21
CA ALA A 478 13.59 -15.79 1.26
C ALA A 478 12.19 -16.39 1.54
N ILE A 479 11.42 -15.76 2.42
CA ILE A 479 10.04 -16.14 2.71
C ILE A 479 9.13 -15.96 1.49
N ARG A 480 9.33 -14.88 0.72
CA ARG A 480 8.64 -14.66 -0.55
C ARG A 480 8.98 -15.74 -1.57
N GLN A 481 10.25 -16.10 -1.71
CA GLN A 481 10.66 -17.20 -2.58
C GLN A 481 10.07 -18.55 -2.15
N LEU A 482 9.96 -18.81 -0.85
CA LEU A 482 9.27 -20.01 -0.34
C LEU A 482 7.77 -20.02 -0.69
N TYR A 483 7.12 -18.85 -0.66
CA TYR A 483 5.74 -18.72 -1.10
C TYR A 483 5.61 -18.98 -2.61
N GLU A 484 6.45 -18.36 -3.42
CA GLU A 484 6.42 -18.43 -4.89
C GLU A 484 6.92 -19.80 -5.43
N SER A 485 7.74 -20.53 -4.68
CA SER A 485 8.27 -21.84 -5.10
C SER A 485 7.26 -22.97 -4.97
N HIS A 486 6.16 -22.78 -4.23
CA HIS A 486 5.05 -23.73 -4.24
C HIS A 486 4.19 -23.42 -5.48
N THR A 487 4.21 -24.34 -6.44
CA THR A 487 3.45 -24.22 -7.69
C THR A 487 1.97 -24.05 -7.36
N HIS A 488 1.41 -22.86 -7.55
CA HIS A 488 -0.01 -22.60 -7.30
C HIS A 488 -0.92 -23.56 -8.11
N PRO A 489 -1.80 -24.35 -7.47
CA PRO A 489 -2.75 -25.25 -8.12
C PRO A 489 -3.82 -24.48 -8.88
N ASP A 490 -3.92 -23.19 -8.61
CA ASP A 490 -4.96 -22.33 -9.16
C ASP A 490 -4.55 -21.72 -10.51
N ARG A 491 -3.31 -21.94 -10.99
CA ARG A 491 -2.87 -21.52 -12.33
C ARG A 491 -3.24 -22.59 -13.36
N VAL A 492 -4.25 -22.28 -14.16
CA VAL A 492 -4.71 -23.15 -15.25
C VAL A 492 -3.70 -23.14 -16.40
N ALA A 493 -3.11 -21.98 -16.70
CA ALA A 493 -2.03 -21.87 -17.68
C ALA A 493 -1.12 -20.70 -17.36
N ALA A 494 0.17 -20.82 -17.67
CA ALA A 494 1.16 -19.76 -17.53
C ALA A 494 2.14 -19.76 -18.71
N TYR A 495 2.48 -18.58 -19.23
CA TYR A 495 3.42 -18.39 -20.32
C TYR A 495 4.44 -17.33 -19.92
N ASP A 496 5.58 -17.81 -19.41
CA ASP A 496 6.68 -16.96 -18.96
C ASP A 496 7.59 -16.51 -20.12
N PHE A 497 7.41 -17.07 -21.32
CA PHE A 497 8.13 -16.71 -22.53
C PHE A 497 9.67 -16.74 -22.40
N ASN A 498 10.20 -17.68 -21.61
CA ASN A 498 11.63 -17.89 -21.38
C ASN A 498 12.31 -18.77 -22.43
N GLY A 499 12.12 -18.44 -23.71
CA GLY A 499 12.71 -19.14 -24.86
C GLY A 499 11.81 -20.20 -25.51
N ASP A 500 10.63 -20.44 -24.95
CA ASP A 500 9.55 -21.24 -25.50
C ASP A 500 8.17 -20.63 -25.14
N ALA A 501 7.12 -21.15 -25.76
CA ALA A 501 5.74 -20.78 -25.44
C ALA A 501 5.01 -21.96 -24.75
N ASP A 502 5.75 -22.79 -24.04
CA ASP A 502 5.20 -23.95 -23.35
C ASP A 502 4.48 -23.49 -22.07
N ASP A 503 3.52 -24.29 -21.60
CA ASP A 503 2.73 -23.96 -20.42
C ASP A 503 3.51 -24.24 -19.12
N ALA A 504 3.94 -23.17 -18.45
CA ALA A 504 4.70 -23.21 -17.21
C ALA A 504 3.86 -23.64 -15.98
N SER A 505 2.52 -23.74 -16.10
CA SER A 505 1.69 -24.27 -15.00
C SER A 505 1.80 -25.77 -14.83
N GLY A 506 2.34 -26.48 -15.83
CA GLY A 506 2.38 -27.94 -15.87
C GLY A 506 1.08 -28.59 -16.37
N SER A 507 0.08 -27.81 -16.79
CA SER A 507 -1.19 -28.32 -17.30
C SER A 507 -1.16 -28.72 -18.80
N GLY A 508 -0.03 -28.47 -19.48
CA GLY A 508 0.20 -28.90 -20.86
C GLY A 508 -0.59 -28.09 -21.89
N HIS A 509 -0.91 -26.84 -21.59
CA HIS A 509 -1.56 -25.90 -22.51
C HIS A 509 -0.55 -25.21 -23.45
N ASP A 510 0.34 -25.97 -24.08
CA ASP A 510 1.47 -25.39 -24.82
C ASP A 510 1.02 -24.54 -26.04
N GLY A 511 1.69 -23.40 -26.20
CA GLY A 511 1.43 -22.43 -27.25
C GLY A 511 2.26 -22.66 -28.51
N SER A 512 1.65 -22.36 -29.67
CA SER A 512 2.34 -22.34 -30.96
C SER A 512 2.49 -20.90 -31.48
N ILE A 513 3.73 -20.47 -31.66
CA ILE A 513 4.05 -19.11 -32.08
C ILE A 513 3.85 -18.95 -33.59
N SER A 514 3.16 -17.88 -33.98
CA SER A 514 3.02 -17.43 -35.36
C SER A 514 3.55 -16.00 -35.49
N GLY A 515 4.74 -15.86 -36.07
CA GLY A 515 5.35 -14.58 -36.44
C GLY A 515 6.09 -13.85 -35.31
N ALA A 516 5.61 -13.95 -34.06
CA ALA A 516 6.23 -13.29 -32.91
C ALA A 516 7.69 -13.73 -32.71
N VAL A 517 8.53 -12.80 -32.24
CA VAL A 517 10.00 -13.00 -32.11
C VAL A 517 10.44 -12.82 -30.66
N TRP A 518 11.42 -13.60 -30.23
CA TRP A 518 12.04 -13.50 -28.91
C TRP A 518 12.82 -12.19 -28.74
N VAL A 519 12.58 -11.52 -27.62
CA VAL A 519 13.27 -10.30 -27.19
C VAL A 519 13.58 -10.37 -25.69
N PRO A 520 14.45 -9.48 -25.17
CA PRO A 520 14.65 -9.41 -23.73
C PRO A 520 13.36 -9.01 -22.98
N ASP A 521 13.18 -9.59 -21.79
CA ASP A 521 12.05 -9.27 -20.90
C ASP A 521 12.23 -7.95 -20.14
N ARG A 522 11.33 -7.71 -19.17
CA ARG A 522 11.39 -6.56 -18.26
C ARG A 522 12.60 -6.54 -17.32
N SER A 523 13.24 -7.69 -17.11
CA SER A 523 14.42 -7.88 -16.25
C SER A 523 15.73 -7.96 -17.06
N GLY A 524 15.65 -7.76 -18.38
CA GLY A 524 16.79 -7.85 -19.28
C GLY A 524 17.22 -9.29 -19.62
N ASN A 525 16.46 -10.31 -19.23
CA ASN A 525 16.74 -11.70 -19.57
C ASN A 525 16.57 -11.90 -21.07
N PRO A 526 17.60 -12.39 -21.79
CA PRO A 526 17.50 -12.59 -23.23
C PRO A 526 16.48 -13.67 -23.56
N ASN A 527 15.60 -13.40 -24.53
CA ASN A 527 14.50 -14.28 -24.92
C ASN A 527 13.50 -14.56 -23.79
N GLY A 528 13.27 -13.60 -22.88
CA GLY A 528 12.24 -13.72 -21.83
C GLY A 528 10.89 -13.08 -22.19
N ALA A 529 10.73 -12.54 -23.41
CA ALA A 529 9.47 -11.97 -23.87
C ALA A 529 9.29 -12.16 -25.38
N LEU A 530 8.05 -12.00 -25.84
CA LEU A 530 7.71 -12.00 -27.27
C LEU A 530 7.35 -10.60 -27.75
N THR A 531 7.89 -10.21 -28.90
CA THR A 531 7.44 -9.02 -29.65
C THR A 531 6.39 -9.41 -30.68
N PHE A 532 5.34 -8.60 -30.75
CA PHE A 532 4.21 -8.73 -31.67
C PHE A 532 4.17 -7.50 -32.57
N ASP A 533 4.20 -7.69 -33.89
CA ASP A 533 4.23 -6.62 -34.89
C ASP A 533 2.83 -6.16 -35.35
N GLY A 534 1.78 -6.69 -34.72
CA GLY A 534 0.42 -6.39 -35.09
C GLY A 534 -0.22 -7.27 -36.16
N ASN A 535 0.42 -8.37 -36.53
CA ASN A 535 -0.21 -9.53 -37.17
C ASN A 535 0.20 -10.88 -36.54
N ASP A 536 1.07 -10.83 -35.53
CA ASP A 536 1.57 -11.98 -34.79
C ASP A 536 0.60 -12.47 -33.70
N TYR A 537 0.73 -13.74 -33.33
CA TYR A 537 0.00 -14.34 -32.21
C TYR A 537 0.65 -15.64 -31.72
N VAL A 538 0.28 -16.06 -30.51
CA VAL A 538 0.49 -17.44 -30.02
C VAL A 538 -0.87 -18.13 -29.95
N LEU A 539 -0.97 -19.33 -30.51
CA LEU A 539 -2.21 -20.12 -30.49
C LEU A 539 -2.07 -21.29 -29.53
N VAL A 540 -3.02 -21.40 -28.61
CA VAL A 540 -3.14 -22.47 -27.64
C VAL A 540 -4.43 -23.23 -27.95
N GLY A 541 -4.35 -24.55 -28.11
CA GLY A 541 -5.49 -25.37 -28.51
C GLY A 541 -6.66 -25.32 -27.52
N ASP A 542 -7.85 -25.78 -27.94
CA ASP A 542 -8.97 -26.00 -27.01
C ASP A 542 -8.66 -27.09 -25.97
N HIS A 543 -8.71 -26.70 -24.69
CA HIS A 543 -8.68 -27.61 -23.55
C HIS A 543 -9.94 -27.47 -22.68
N ALA A 544 -10.25 -28.53 -21.94
CA ALA A 544 -11.40 -28.54 -21.03
C ALA A 544 -11.21 -27.58 -19.86
N ASP A 545 -9.98 -27.43 -19.38
CA ASP A 545 -9.66 -26.64 -18.18
C ASP A 545 -9.71 -25.13 -18.45
N LEU A 546 -9.65 -24.72 -19.73
CA LEU A 546 -9.89 -23.34 -20.18
C LEU A 546 -11.38 -22.97 -20.34
N ARG A 547 -12.29 -23.82 -19.82
CA ARG A 547 -13.75 -23.66 -19.89
C ARG A 547 -14.32 -23.24 -18.55
N PHE A 548 -14.02 -22.01 -18.16
CA PHE A 548 -14.46 -21.40 -16.92
C PHE A 548 -15.98 -21.15 -16.87
N ASP A 549 -16.60 -21.35 -15.71
CA ASP A 549 -18.04 -21.15 -15.51
C ASP A 549 -18.38 -20.24 -14.31
N GLN A 550 -17.49 -20.12 -13.32
CA GLN A 550 -17.74 -19.33 -12.11
C GLN A 550 -16.76 -18.18 -11.90
N ARG A 551 -15.46 -18.41 -12.09
CA ARG A 551 -14.42 -17.44 -11.82
C ARG A 551 -13.35 -17.50 -12.89
N LEU A 552 -12.67 -16.39 -13.07
CA LEU A 552 -11.59 -16.25 -14.03
C LEU A 552 -10.69 -15.09 -13.62
N THR A 553 -9.38 -15.32 -13.55
CA THR A 553 -8.38 -14.25 -13.54
C THR A 553 -7.44 -14.41 -14.71
N ILE A 554 -7.12 -13.32 -15.39
CA ILE A 554 -6.10 -13.25 -16.44
C ILE A 554 -5.13 -12.14 -16.07
N THR A 555 -3.83 -12.40 -16.10
CA THR A 555 -2.76 -11.41 -15.87
C THR A 555 -1.79 -11.38 -17.05
N ALA A 556 -1.16 -10.24 -17.27
CA ALA A 556 -0.07 -10.11 -18.25
C ALA A 556 0.80 -8.89 -17.96
N TRP A 557 2.10 -9.02 -18.24
CA TRP A 557 3.00 -7.88 -18.46
C TRP A 557 2.99 -7.50 -19.93
N ILE A 558 2.91 -6.20 -20.20
CA ILE A 558 2.84 -5.68 -21.57
C ILE A 558 3.66 -4.43 -21.75
N LYS A 559 4.10 -4.18 -22.98
CA LYS A 559 4.68 -2.92 -23.42
C LYS A 559 4.18 -2.57 -24.81
N GLU A 560 3.21 -1.65 -24.90
CA GLU A 560 2.65 -1.21 -26.19
C GLU A 560 3.68 -0.38 -26.96
N SER A 561 3.91 -0.71 -28.24
CA SER A 561 4.67 0.16 -29.16
C SER A 561 3.74 1.12 -29.93
N THR A 562 2.48 0.74 -30.09
CA THR A 562 1.45 1.55 -30.74
C THR A 562 0.09 1.33 -30.08
N HIS A 563 -0.65 2.40 -29.81
CA HIS A 563 -2.03 2.29 -29.33
C HIS A 563 -2.95 1.81 -30.44
N ARG A 564 -3.41 0.57 -30.31
CA ARG A 564 -4.39 -0.02 -31.20
C ARG A 564 -5.77 -0.05 -30.56
N SER A 565 -6.78 0.14 -31.40
CA SER A 565 -8.16 0.00 -30.97
C SER A 565 -8.48 -1.48 -30.77
N TYR A 566 -9.10 -1.80 -29.63
CA TYR A 566 -9.54 -3.14 -29.26
C TYR A 566 -8.48 -4.25 -29.24
N ALA A 567 -7.19 -3.95 -29.15
CA ALA A 567 -6.13 -4.96 -29.11
C ALA A 567 -6.38 -6.01 -28.02
N LYS A 568 -6.11 -7.28 -28.33
CA LYS A 568 -6.21 -8.40 -27.39
C LYS A 568 -4.84 -8.91 -27.03
N LEU A 569 -4.63 -9.05 -25.73
CA LEU A 569 -3.44 -9.66 -25.17
C LEU A 569 -3.68 -11.15 -25.00
N LEU A 570 -4.85 -11.50 -24.49
CA LEU A 570 -5.32 -12.86 -24.39
C LEU A 570 -6.82 -12.86 -24.68
N SER A 571 -7.26 -13.71 -25.61
CA SER A 571 -8.66 -13.82 -25.97
C SER A 571 -9.03 -15.24 -26.31
N ARG A 572 -10.19 -15.67 -25.80
CA ARG A 572 -10.88 -16.85 -26.28
C ARG A 572 -12.25 -16.42 -26.78
N ARG A 573 -12.51 -16.59 -28.08
CA ARG A 573 -13.70 -16.01 -28.70
C ARG A 573 -14.25 -16.82 -29.87
N SER A 574 -15.58 -17.00 -29.85
CA SER A 574 -16.39 -17.46 -30.97
C SER A 574 -17.63 -16.58 -31.10
N GLY A 575 -17.60 -15.62 -32.02
CA GLY A 575 -18.68 -14.64 -32.20
C GLY A 575 -18.94 -13.80 -30.92
N SER A 576 -20.13 -13.98 -30.34
CA SER A 576 -20.57 -13.29 -29.11
C SER A 576 -20.28 -14.08 -27.82
N TYR A 577 -19.64 -15.25 -27.92
CA TYR A 577 -19.11 -15.99 -26.78
C TYR A 577 -17.65 -15.63 -26.61
N PHE A 578 -17.27 -15.03 -25.48
CA PHE A 578 -15.88 -14.67 -25.23
C PHE A 578 -15.54 -14.46 -23.75
N TYR A 579 -14.25 -14.58 -23.44
CA TYR A 579 -13.58 -13.90 -22.36
C TYR A 579 -12.24 -13.35 -22.88
N PHE A 580 -11.78 -12.20 -22.37
CA PHE A 580 -10.50 -11.63 -22.80
C PHE A 580 -9.90 -10.66 -21.79
N LEU A 581 -8.59 -10.43 -21.93
CA LEU A 581 -7.83 -9.28 -21.44
C LEU A 581 -7.19 -8.55 -22.63
N GLY A 582 -7.22 -7.22 -22.61
CA GLY A 582 -6.72 -6.42 -23.72
C GLY A 582 -6.42 -4.97 -23.37
N VAL A 583 -6.04 -4.21 -24.40
CA VAL A 583 -5.90 -2.75 -24.36
C VAL A 583 -6.69 -2.11 -25.51
N ASP A 584 -7.36 -0.98 -25.24
CA ASP A 584 -8.12 -0.25 -26.26
C ASP A 584 -7.71 1.21 -26.27
N ASN A 585 -6.94 1.58 -27.30
CA ASN A 585 -6.34 2.91 -27.42
C ASN A 585 -5.62 3.32 -26.12
N GLY A 586 -4.71 2.45 -25.65
CA GLY A 586 -3.92 2.66 -24.44
C GLY A 586 -4.64 2.37 -23.13
N ARG A 587 -5.92 1.98 -23.15
CA ARG A 587 -6.70 1.72 -21.93
C ARG A 587 -6.88 0.23 -21.63
N PRO A 588 -6.40 -0.27 -20.48
CA PRO A 588 -6.64 -1.64 -20.05
C PRO A 588 -8.12 -1.96 -19.98
N TYR A 589 -8.50 -3.12 -20.51
CA TYR A 589 -9.88 -3.59 -20.46
C TYR A 589 -9.99 -5.10 -20.53
N GLY A 590 -11.07 -5.61 -19.94
CA GLY A 590 -11.40 -7.02 -19.95
C GLY A 590 -12.91 -7.19 -20.07
N GLY A 591 -13.35 -8.38 -20.45
CA GLY A 591 -14.78 -8.61 -20.56
C GLY A 591 -15.15 -10.03 -20.94
N ILE A 592 -16.44 -10.30 -20.73
CA ILE A 592 -17.07 -11.59 -20.97
C ILE A 592 -18.35 -11.43 -21.79
N GLY A 593 -18.69 -12.45 -22.57
CA GLY A 593 -19.91 -12.52 -23.36
C GLY A 593 -20.43 -13.95 -23.44
N ASN A 594 -21.74 -14.13 -23.25
CA ASN A 594 -22.39 -15.45 -23.21
C ASN A 594 -23.29 -15.72 -24.42
N GLY A 595 -23.08 -15.01 -25.53
CA GLY A 595 -23.90 -15.09 -26.73
C GLY A 595 -25.16 -14.22 -26.70
N SER A 596 -25.72 -13.91 -25.52
CA SER A 596 -26.93 -13.08 -25.37
C SER A 596 -26.61 -11.68 -24.87
N ASN A 597 -25.75 -11.57 -23.85
CA ASN A 597 -25.28 -10.32 -23.28
C ASN A 597 -23.75 -10.30 -23.24
N PHE A 598 -23.19 -9.10 -23.07
CA PHE A 598 -21.78 -8.93 -22.76
C PHE A 598 -21.59 -7.84 -21.71
N THR A 599 -20.49 -7.94 -20.96
CA THR A 599 -20.06 -6.89 -20.03
C THR A 599 -18.56 -6.70 -20.20
N VAL A 600 -18.14 -5.44 -20.23
CA VAL A 600 -16.74 -5.03 -20.36
C VAL A 600 -16.46 -4.04 -19.24
N THR A 601 -15.32 -4.20 -18.58
CA THR A 601 -14.77 -3.22 -17.65
C THR A 601 -13.52 -2.59 -18.27
N ARG A 602 -13.29 -1.30 -18.00
CA ARG A 602 -12.22 -0.51 -18.62
C ARG A 602 -11.63 0.45 -17.60
N LYS A 603 -10.31 0.55 -17.60
CA LYS A 603 -9.61 1.64 -16.94
C LYS A 603 -9.84 2.95 -17.69
N SER A 604 -10.00 4.05 -16.96
CA SER A 604 -10.02 5.41 -17.52
C SER A 604 -8.63 6.05 -17.57
N ILE A 605 -7.57 5.23 -17.62
CA ILE A 605 -6.18 5.66 -17.73
C ILE A 605 -5.62 5.26 -19.10
N ASP A 606 -4.79 6.12 -19.67
CA ASP A 606 -4.07 5.91 -20.91
C ASP A 606 -2.64 5.51 -20.57
N MET A 607 -2.24 4.28 -20.90
CA MET A 607 -0.92 3.75 -20.59
C MET A 607 0.13 4.41 -21.48
N PRO A 608 1.28 4.84 -20.95
CA PRO A 608 2.39 5.27 -21.77
C PRO A 608 2.88 4.18 -22.73
N LEU A 609 3.20 4.57 -23.97
CA LEU A 609 3.90 3.68 -24.90
C LEU A 609 5.33 3.38 -24.41
N ASP A 610 5.85 2.26 -24.88
CA ASP A 610 7.22 1.81 -24.71
C ASP A 610 7.66 1.59 -23.24
N GLN A 611 6.70 1.38 -22.34
CA GLN A 611 6.92 1.05 -20.93
C GLN A 611 6.25 -0.29 -20.58
N TRP A 612 6.89 -1.04 -19.67
CA TRP A 612 6.30 -2.26 -19.12
C TRP A 612 5.21 -1.90 -18.11
N HIS A 613 4.03 -2.48 -18.28
CA HIS A 613 2.88 -2.35 -17.42
C HIS A 613 2.32 -3.73 -17.09
N PHE A 614 1.83 -3.88 -15.87
CA PHE A 614 1.10 -5.06 -15.46
C PHE A 614 -0.39 -4.78 -15.49
N ILE A 615 -1.14 -5.68 -16.13
CA ILE A 615 -2.60 -5.58 -16.14
C ILE A 615 -3.24 -6.92 -15.81
N ALA A 616 -4.39 -6.85 -15.17
CA ALA A 616 -5.15 -8.04 -14.81
C ALA A 616 -6.65 -7.83 -14.96
N PHE A 617 -7.37 -8.86 -15.39
CA PHE A 617 -8.82 -8.92 -15.40
C PHE A 617 -9.29 -10.03 -14.48
N VAL A 618 -10.22 -9.72 -13.58
CA VAL A 618 -10.81 -10.69 -12.64
C VAL A 618 -12.33 -10.69 -12.80
N TYR A 619 -12.92 -11.88 -12.84
CA TYR A 619 -14.36 -12.11 -12.83
C TYR A 619 -14.74 -13.03 -11.67
N ASP A 620 -15.71 -12.60 -10.86
CA ASP A 620 -16.27 -13.38 -9.75
C ASP A 620 -17.79 -13.46 -9.84
N SER A 621 -18.32 -14.59 -10.31
CA SER A 621 -19.76 -14.82 -10.43
C SER A 621 -20.49 -14.78 -9.08
N PRO A 622 -20.02 -15.45 -8.00
CA PRO A 622 -20.60 -15.31 -6.66
C PRO A 622 -20.68 -13.87 -6.14
N GLY A 623 -19.66 -13.05 -6.38
CA GLY A 623 -19.63 -11.63 -6.03
C GLY A 623 -20.39 -10.70 -6.99
N ASN A 624 -20.80 -11.19 -8.16
CA ASN A 624 -21.36 -10.40 -9.27
C ASN A 624 -20.48 -9.19 -9.63
N SER A 625 -19.16 -9.36 -9.67
CA SER A 625 -18.22 -8.28 -10.00
C SER A 625 -17.21 -8.66 -11.09
N MET A 626 -16.76 -7.65 -11.82
CA MET A 626 -15.57 -7.67 -12.66
C MET A 626 -14.61 -6.59 -12.21
N HIS A 627 -13.32 -6.91 -12.22
CA HIS A 627 -12.25 -6.01 -11.86
C HIS A 627 -11.25 -5.90 -13.00
N ILE A 628 -10.71 -4.70 -13.20
CA ILE A 628 -9.56 -4.47 -14.07
C ILE A 628 -8.49 -3.77 -13.26
N TYR A 629 -7.26 -4.25 -13.39
CA TYR A 629 -6.09 -3.73 -12.70
C TYR A 629 -5.10 -3.16 -13.70
N TYR A 630 -4.44 -2.09 -13.29
CA TYR A 630 -3.32 -1.47 -13.98
C TYR A 630 -2.27 -1.12 -12.92
N ASP A 631 -1.08 -1.69 -13.03
CA ASP A 631 0.04 -1.55 -12.09
C ASP A 631 -0.41 -1.66 -10.62
N GLY A 632 -1.19 -2.70 -10.32
CA GLY A 632 -1.73 -3.00 -8.99
C GLY A 632 -2.89 -2.12 -8.51
N ILE A 633 -3.36 -1.15 -9.32
CA ILE A 633 -4.49 -0.27 -9.00
C ILE A 633 -5.79 -0.82 -9.58
N LEU A 634 -6.79 -1.03 -8.72
CA LEU A 634 -8.10 -1.61 -9.06
C LEU A 634 -9.12 -0.59 -9.60
N ASP A 635 -9.88 -0.95 -10.64
CA ASP A 635 -11.21 -0.39 -10.97
C ASP A 635 -12.23 -1.53 -10.98
N GLU A 636 -13.43 -1.29 -10.44
CA GLU A 636 -14.50 -2.29 -10.31
C GLU A 636 -15.72 -1.97 -11.18
N THR A 637 -16.41 -3.00 -11.66
CA THR A 637 -17.69 -2.89 -12.36
C THR A 637 -18.62 -4.03 -11.95
N ALA A 638 -19.84 -3.71 -11.52
CA ALA A 638 -20.87 -4.71 -11.26
C ALA A 638 -21.25 -5.44 -12.56
N VAL A 639 -21.44 -6.76 -12.48
CA VAL A 639 -21.73 -7.61 -13.65
C VAL A 639 -22.99 -8.45 -13.42
N SER A 640 -23.75 -8.66 -14.50
CA SER A 640 -24.92 -9.54 -14.55
C SER A 640 -24.82 -10.57 -15.69
N THR A 641 -23.66 -10.65 -16.34
CA THR A 641 -23.33 -11.59 -17.40
C THR A 641 -22.54 -12.77 -16.83
N SER A 642 -22.73 -13.97 -17.40
CA SER A 642 -22.02 -15.19 -17.03
C SER A 642 -20.85 -15.48 -17.97
N LEU A 643 -19.85 -16.24 -17.52
CA LEU A 643 -18.85 -16.81 -18.42
C LEU A 643 -19.50 -17.76 -19.45
N PRO A 644 -18.97 -17.81 -20.68
CA PRO A 644 -19.41 -18.77 -21.68
C PRO A 644 -18.66 -20.10 -21.55
N VAL A 645 -19.39 -21.21 -21.71
CA VAL A 645 -18.76 -22.52 -21.96
C VAL A 645 -18.52 -22.66 -23.46
N MET A 646 -17.25 -22.67 -23.87
CA MET A 646 -16.84 -22.78 -25.28
C MET A 646 -16.06 -24.08 -25.50
N ALA A 647 -16.51 -24.90 -26.45
CA ALA A 647 -15.81 -26.12 -26.88
C ALA A 647 -15.38 -25.99 -28.34
N GLY A 648 -14.19 -26.48 -28.67
CA GLY A 648 -13.59 -26.37 -30.00
C GLY A 648 -13.19 -24.93 -30.38
N VAL A 649 -12.88 -24.10 -29.38
CA VAL A 649 -12.43 -22.71 -29.59
C VAL A 649 -11.04 -22.56 -28.98
N ASP A 650 -10.06 -22.23 -29.81
CA ASP A 650 -8.69 -22.03 -29.37
C ASP A 650 -8.55 -20.70 -28.61
N LEU A 651 -7.57 -20.65 -27.71
CA LEU A 651 -7.13 -19.46 -27.02
C LEU A 651 -6.02 -18.80 -27.86
N SER A 652 -6.03 -17.47 -27.95
CA SER A 652 -4.95 -16.72 -28.62
C SER A 652 -4.35 -15.67 -27.71
N ILE A 653 -3.01 -15.60 -27.70
CA ILE A 653 -2.23 -14.53 -27.08
C ILE A 653 -1.75 -13.59 -28.20
N GLY A 654 -1.90 -12.28 -28.01
CA GLY A 654 -1.56 -11.25 -29.00
C GLY A 654 -2.62 -10.99 -30.08
N ALA A 655 -3.74 -11.72 -30.09
CA ALA A 655 -4.82 -11.56 -31.06
C ALA A 655 -6.20 -11.99 -30.52
N ASP A 656 -7.26 -11.63 -31.24
CA ASP A 656 -8.64 -12.05 -31.00
C ASP A 656 -9.05 -13.19 -31.95
N ALA A 657 -10.14 -13.87 -31.56
CA ALA A 657 -10.85 -14.84 -32.38
C ALA A 657 -9.93 -15.85 -33.07
N GLN A 658 -9.06 -16.51 -32.29
CA GLN A 658 -8.15 -17.57 -32.75
C GLN A 658 -7.13 -17.05 -33.79
N GLY A 659 -6.52 -15.89 -33.50
CA GLY A 659 -5.47 -15.33 -34.35
C GLY A 659 -5.96 -14.58 -35.60
N SER A 660 -7.20 -14.06 -35.61
CA SER A 660 -7.81 -13.52 -36.84
C SER A 660 -8.11 -12.02 -36.84
N GLY A 661 -7.93 -11.30 -35.72
CA GLY A 661 -8.16 -9.85 -35.67
C GLY A 661 -7.78 -9.22 -34.35
N ASN A 662 -7.91 -7.89 -34.26
CA ASN A 662 -7.61 -7.09 -33.06
C ASN A 662 -6.22 -7.41 -32.46
N PHE A 663 -5.21 -7.49 -33.34
CA PHE A 663 -3.84 -7.82 -32.98
C PHE A 663 -3.21 -6.77 -32.08
N PHE A 664 -2.49 -7.24 -31.08
CA PHE A 664 -1.60 -6.43 -30.25
C PHE A 664 -0.32 -6.07 -31.00
N GLU A 665 0.23 -4.89 -30.70
CA GLU A 665 1.51 -4.43 -31.25
C GLU A 665 2.36 -3.91 -30.09
N GLY A 666 3.44 -4.63 -29.79
CA GLY A 666 4.24 -4.42 -28.58
C GLY A 666 4.87 -5.70 -28.06
N LEU A 667 5.27 -5.71 -26.79
CA LEU A 667 5.84 -6.88 -26.11
C LEU A 667 4.83 -7.44 -25.09
N ILE A 668 4.81 -8.77 -24.93
CA ILE A 668 4.05 -9.48 -23.89
C ILE A 668 4.99 -10.44 -23.14
N ASP A 669 4.81 -10.51 -21.82
CA ASP A 669 5.54 -11.35 -20.87
C ASP A 669 4.61 -11.79 -19.72
N GLY A 670 4.92 -12.89 -19.04
CA GLY A 670 4.32 -13.32 -17.78
C GLY A 670 2.80 -13.44 -17.82
N VAL A 671 2.26 -14.10 -18.85
CA VAL A 671 0.81 -14.30 -18.98
C VAL A 671 0.39 -15.44 -18.05
N ALA A 672 -0.60 -15.21 -17.18
CA ALA A 672 -1.17 -16.29 -16.36
C ALA A 672 -2.70 -16.27 -16.37
N ILE A 673 -3.29 -17.46 -16.27
CA ILE A 673 -4.73 -17.70 -16.22
C ILE A 673 -5.05 -18.53 -14.98
N TYR A 674 -6.07 -18.11 -14.24
CA TYR A 674 -6.53 -18.77 -13.04
C TYR A 674 -8.03 -19.07 -13.12
N ASP A 675 -8.44 -20.20 -12.57
CA ASP A 675 -9.86 -20.55 -12.40
C ASP A 675 -10.47 -19.93 -11.14
N GLN A 676 -9.70 -19.09 -10.42
CA GLN A 676 -10.13 -18.32 -9.26
C GLN A 676 -10.26 -16.83 -9.56
N ALA A 677 -10.98 -16.14 -8.69
CA ALA A 677 -11.04 -14.69 -8.66
C ALA A 677 -9.99 -14.19 -7.67
N LEU A 678 -8.83 -13.78 -8.18
CA LEU A 678 -7.73 -13.30 -7.32
C LEU A 678 -8.14 -12.00 -6.61
N THR A 679 -7.75 -11.93 -5.35
CA THR A 679 -7.87 -10.76 -4.49
C THR A 679 -6.90 -9.66 -4.93
N VAL A 680 -7.12 -8.44 -4.44
CA VAL A 680 -6.22 -7.30 -4.73
C VAL A 680 -4.80 -7.60 -4.28
N GLU A 681 -4.66 -8.34 -3.18
CA GLU A 681 -3.39 -8.73 -2.59
C GLU A 681 -2.65 -9.75 -3.45
N GLU A 682 -3.32 -10.82 -3.90
CA GLU A 682 -2.75 -11.83 -4.82
C GLU A 682 -2.37 -11.19 -6.18
N ILE A 683 -3.14 -10.21 -6.64
CA ILE A 683 -2.82 -9.44 -7.85
C ILE A 683 -1.58 -8.56 -7.65
N ARG A 684 -1.37 -8.00 -6.46
CA ARG A 684 -0.16 -7.23 -6.14
C ARG A 684 1.06 -8.10 -5.94
N GLU A 685 0.90 -9.34 -5.50
CA GLU A 685 1.98 -10.32 -5.40
C GLU A 685 2.41 -10.82 -6.78
N SER A 686 1.49 -10.84 -7.74
CA SER A 686 1.76 -11.18 -9.15
C SER A 686 2.38 -10.03 -9.97
N TYR A 687 2.43 -8.83 -9.39
CA TYR A 687 3.05 -7.59 -9.93
C TYR A 687 4.50 -7.42 -9.44
#